data_AF-R9H2Z0-F1
#
_entry.id   AF-R9H2Z0-F1
#
_cell.length_a   1.000
_cell.length_b   1.000
_cell.length_c   1.000
_cell.angle_alpha   90.00
_cell.angle_beta   90.00
_cell.angle_gamma   90.00
#
_symmetry.space_group_name_H-M   'P 1'
#
loop_
_entity.id
_entity.type
_entity.pdbx_description
1 polymer ?
#
loop_
_entity_poly.entity_id
_entity_poly.type
_entity_poly.pdbx_seq_one_letter_code
_entity_poly.pdbx_strand_id
1 'polypeptide(L)'
;MKKIFLYALMLFSGFSCISCSDDEKGMANIDREWMTMFICDNNRGKGDDYAYNCKAEGPNGNDIHLYWYGVNNCAGYQIRQALQPNVSGGADAWGTSAENGLLLLDTIVGPEVLDLVIKDQQYSTDYRFAIRVLSTKDDNVTDFSHASKWYGHGDGRQWAEWMGITTSDRYATPFCVYVDASKTTQTTMRVMLNRAFKTVTEGVSDDDKAIYREKFQLDANDNFVYQWLEVDPSPNNPESTVNEKWRKYKLTDEDFEKGYVDIDGLQKNSVYVINVRNENVKVKWDAYYNTCSARSDGEPGEPILVTHDLSAPSRDRFDSDEAYQNALIQHEAALKYNAMRIDFLLTDFISDVNLAEGQTYYLEGGKTYCMFDNLTTCKGFVLRTRPEDVAAGKRAKVLLGGMHMTGTNVNSMNLMFGRQPQAGEGGEIYMKMLEFYDIDFDCPMALTYGDNVAGLGSATGNYFINMFSNGMAVHLESFVVKNCTFKRLVRGFIREQGPNYKIWDHVLIEDNQFFDCGYYSNGAGGYPWIAGSGNNANSNLYKDFVVRGNTFYDCPFPSFFSETKQSAWKGGAWNITFENNTLVNWNTRAAGNIFNMRNIPDGSTYTVKNNLIVLTKQDGDVRKMTMAGADIRKTMTMADGTAGHVTLNFDNNYSTNTFLSNGQIFSNNPWTATKNNFGTLVNNGSATLNGTLEVLVDDISPLELMVSPNPPHKATADNDQYMHRADALDGTAGEHGVNLYYNQTGKVMESKIYQLNIGAAKWRNGSVR
;
A
#
# COMPACT_ATOMS: atom_id res chain seq x y z
N MET A 1 -16.37 -61.43 24.33
CA MET A 1 -15.34 -60.43 24.70
C MET A 1 -15.89 -58.99 24.58
N LYS A 2 -16.88 -58.61 25.39
CA LYS A 2 -17.47 -57.25 25.39
C LYS A 2 -17.68 -56.64 26.79
N LYS A 3 -17.26 -57.34 27.87
CA LYS A 3 -17.42 -56.85 29.25
C LYS A 3 -16.11 -56.48 29.94
N ILE A 4 -14.96 -57.05 29.55
CA ILE A 4 -13.65 -56.73 30.13
C ILE A 4 -13.16 -55.33 29.71
N PHE A 5 -13.51 -54.86 28.50
CA PHE A 5 -13.14 -53.53 28.01
C PHE A 5 -13.92 -52.40 28.72
N LEU A 6 -15.15 -52.66 29.19
CA LEU A 6 -15.94 -51.67 29.95
C LEU A 6 -15.42 -51.50 31.38
N TYR A 7 -14.92 -52.57 32.01
CA TYR A 7 -14.33 -52.47 33.35
C TYR A 7 -12.94 -51.84 33.33
N ALA A 8 -12.16 -52.00 32.25
CA ALA A 8 -10.90 -51.29 32.06
C ALA A 8 -11.10 -49.78 31.84
N LEU A 9 -12.17 -49.37 31.15
CA LEU A 9 -12.50 -47.95 30.97
C LEU A 9 -12.93 -47.28 32.29
N MET A 10 -13.67 -47.99 33.16
CA MET A 10 -14.06 -47.47 34.48
C MET A 10 -12.89 -47.34 35.45
N LEU A 11 -11.86 -48.20 35.33
CA LEU A 11 -10.66 -48.10 36.17
C LEU A 11 -9.75 -46.94 35.79
N PHE A 12 -9.74 -46.51 34.51
CA PHE A 12 -8.98 -45.33 34.06
C PHE A 12 -9.68 -44.00 34.34
N SER A 13 -11.01 -43.98 34.53
CA SER A 13 -11.74 -42.82 35.04
C SER A 13 -11.62 -42.62 36.57
N GLY A 14 -10.97 -43.55 37.29
CA GLY A 14 -10.78 -43.49 38.74
C GLY A 14 -9.45 -42.89 39.21
N PHE A 15 -8.54 -42.52 38.30
CA PHE A 15 -7.19 -42.01 38.65
C PHE A 15 -6.92 -40.55 38.23
N SER A 16 -7.93 -39.79 37.80
CA SER A 16 -7.78 -38.36 37.49
C SER A 16 -8.39 -37.42 38.54
N CYS A 17 -8.89 -37.94 39.66
CA CYS A 17 -9.21 -37.13 40.84
C CYS A 17 -7.96 -36.95 41.72
N ILE A 18 -6.89 -36.41 41.15
CA ILE A 18 -5.92 -35.68 41.97
C ILE A 18 -6.54 -34.30 42.12
N SER A 19 -7.14 -34.09 43.29
CA SER A 19 -7.27 -32.78 43.91
C SER A 19 -6.03 -31.96 43.58
N CYS A 20 -6.14 -31.03 42.62
CA CYS A 20 -5.37 -29.81 42.76
C CYS A 20 -6.00 -29.16 43.98
N SER A 21 -5.39 -29.38 45.15
CA SER A 21 -5.48 -28.38 46.19
C SER A 21 -5.08 -27.08 45.50
N ASP A 22 -5.95 -26.08 45.57
CA ASP A 22 -5.55 -24.68 45.49
C ASP A 22 -4.61 -24.45 46.67
N ASP A 23 -3.37 -24.94 46.55
CA ASP A 23 -2.27 -24.36 47.26
C ASP A 23 -2.09 -23.00 46.59
N GLU A 24 -2.65 -21.99 47.25
CA GLU A 24 -2.42 -20.56 47.01
C GLU A 24 -0.92 -20.29 46.96
N LYS A 25 -0.29 -20.59 45.83
CA LYS A 25 0.95 -19.94 45.44
C LYS A 25 0.54 -18.55 45.02
N GLY A 26 0.58 -17.64 46.00
CA GLY A 26 0.18 -16.24 45.91
C GLY A 26 0.16 -15.70 44.50
N MET A 27 -1.04 -15.61 43.93
CA MET A 27 -1.26 -14.90 42.68
C MET A 27 -0.94 -13.44 42.95
N ALA A 28 0.07 -12.89 42.27
CA ALA A 28 0.58 -11.54 42.46
C ALA A 28 -0.39 -10.41 42.01
N ASN A 29 -1.72 -10.61 42.06
CA ASN A 29 -2.71 -9.65 41.57
C ASN A 29 -4.12 -9.75 42.20
N ILE A 30 -4.29 -10.40 43.36
CA ILE A 30 -5.60 -10.47 44.05
C ILE A 30 -6.12 -9.12 44.59
N ASP A 31 -5.33 -8.06 44.49
CA ASP A 31 -5.68 -6.74 45.02
C ASP A 31 -6.31 -5.79 43.97
N ARG A 32 -6.38 -6.21 42.70
CA ARG A 32 -6.94 -5.40 41.60
C ARG A 32 -8.40 -5.74 41.27
N GLU A 33 -9.11 -4.76 40.72
CA GLU A 33 -10.45 -4.95 40.16
C GLU A 33 -10.47 -5.93 38.97
N TRP A 34 -11.62 -6.58 38.78
CA TRP A 34 -11.89 -7.39 37.59
C TRP A 34 -11.90 -6.54 36.33
N MET A 35 -11.36 -7.07 35.23
CA MET A 35 -11.44 -6.39 33.94
C MET A 35 -12.87 -6.42 33.39
N THR A 36 -13.30 -5.32 32.80
CA THR A 36 -14.46 -5.27 31.91
C THR A 36 -14.02 -5.25 30.44
N MET A 37 -14.97 -5.36 29.52
CA MET A 37 -14.75 -5.22 28.08
C MET A 37 -15.95 -4.57 27.41
N PHE A 38 -15.71 -3.89 26.29
CA PHE A 38 -16.76 -3.37 25.43
C PHE A 38 -17.56 -4.50 24.81
N ILE A 39 -18.86 -4.35 24.60
CA ILE A 39 -19.70 -5.38 23.99
C ILE A 39 -19.58 -5.29 22.47
N CYS A 40 -19.10 -6.34 21.82
CA CYS A 40 -19.01 -6.43 20.36
C CYS A 40 -19.21 -7.88 19.91
N ASP A 41 -19.40 -8.12 18.60
CA ASP A 41 -19.59 -9.49 18.14
C ASP A 41 -18.35 -10.37 18.37
N ASN A 42 -17.15 -9.79 18.30
CA ASN A 42 -15.90 -10.53 18.50
C ASN A 42 -15.81 -11.23 19.86
N ASN A 43 -16.42 -10.69 20.92
CA ASN A 43 -16.43 -11.32 22.25
C ASN A 43 -17.74 -12.04 22.60
N ARG A 44 -18.80 -11.83 21.82
CA ARG A 44 -20.12 -12.40 22.07
C ARG A 44 -20.45 -13.58 21.15
N GLY A 45 -19.99 -13.55 19.89
CA GLY A 45 -20.20 -14.56 18.86
C GLY A 45 -21.67 -14.78 18.49
N LYS A 46 -22.46 -13.71 18.44
CA LYS A 46 -23.93 -13.77 18.31
C LYS A 46 -24.49 -12.81 17.24
N GLY A 47 -23.64 -12.30 16.36
CA GLY A 47 -23.96 -11.35 15.29
C GLY A 47 -24.00 -9.88 15.73
N ASP A 48 -23.96 -9.02 14.73
CA ASP A 48 -23.89 -7.55 14.88
C ASP A 48 -25.24 -6.90 15.26
N ASP A 49 -26.36 -7.60 15.09
CA ASP A 49 -27.73 -7.08 15.28
C ASP A 49 -28.16 -6.87 16.75
N TYR A 50 -27.24 -7.04 17.70
CA TYR A 50 -27.54 -6.84 19.11
C TYR A 50 -27.66 -5.37 19.46
N ALA A 51 -28.75 -5.02 20.15
CA ALA A 51 -29.07 -3.63 20.49
C ALA A 51 -27.96 -2.94 21.29
N TYR A 52 -27.24 -3.69 22.14
CA TYR A 52 -26.17 -3.18 22.99
C TYR A 52 -24.76 -3.51 22.46
N ASN A 53 -24.61 -3.77 21.16
CA ASN A 53 -23.28 -3.80 20.55
C ASN A 53 -22.75 -2.37 20.42
N CYS A 54 -21.47 -2.19 20.72
CA CYS A 54 -20.76 -0.97 20.42
C CYS A 54 -20.71 -0.76 18.91
N LYS A 55 -21.06 0.43 18.44
CA LYS A 55 -21.20 0.70 17.00
C LYS A 55 -21.17 2.19 16.70
N ALA A 56 -20.92 2.51 15.44
CA ALA A 56 -21.28 3.80 14.90
C ALA A 56 -22.82 3.86 14.74
N GLU A 57 -23.42 4.97 15.13
CA GLU A 57 -24.86 5.22 15.02
C GLU A 57 -25.15 6.71 14.80
N GLY A 58 -26.42 7.10 15.01
CA GLY A 58 -26.88 8.46 14.74
C GLY A 58 -27.35 8.66 13.29
N PRO A 59 -28.04 9.77 13.00
CA PRO A 59 -28.67 10.01 11.70
C PRO A 59 -27.70 10.06 10.52
N ASN A 60 -26.44 10.42 10.77
CA ASN A 60 -25.37 10.45 9.76
C ASN A 60 -24.31 9.37 10.00
N GLY A 61 -24.45 8.53 11.02
CA GLY A 61 -23.51 7.44 11.30
C GLY A 61 -22.15 7.87 11.86
N ASN A 62 -22.05 9.07 12.42
CA ASN A 62 -20.84 9.63 13.04
C ASN A 62 -20.95 9.84 14.56
N ASP A 63 -22.02 9.35 15.19
CA ASP A 63 -22.02 9.15 16.64
C ASP A 63 -21.43 7.77 16.93
N ILE A 64 -20.76 7.61 18.06
CA ILE A 64 -20.25 6.31 18.52
C ILE A 64 -20.92 5.97 19.85
N HIS A 65 -21.57 4.81 19.89
CA HIS A 65 -22.16 4.28 21.11
C HIS A 65 -21.31 3.14 21.63
N LEU A 66 -20.81 3.28 22.85
CA LEU A 66 -20.07 2.26 23.58
C LEU A 66 -20.98 1.64 24.65
N TYR A 67 -20.91 0.32 24.79
CA TYR A 67 -21.56 -0.47 25.83
C TYR A 67 -20.52 -1.40 26.46
N TRP A 68 -20.58 -1.66 27.76
CA TRP A 68 -19.66 -2.59 28.42
C TRP A 68 -20.35 -3.40 29.53
N TYR A 69 -19.66 -4.43 30.00
CA TYR A 69 -20.16 -5.27 31.09
C TYR A 69 -19.94 -4.61 32.46
N GLY A 70 -20.98 -4.57 33.29
CA GLY A 70 -20.89 -4.06 34.65
C GLY A 70 -20.01 -4.93 35.56
N VAL A 71 -19.40 -4.30 36.56
CA VAL A 71 -18.58 -4.94 37.60
C VAL A 71 -19.09 -4.46 38.95
N ASN A 72 -19.50 -5.41 39.79
CA ASN A 72 -20.09 -5.11 41.09
C ASN A 72 -19.07 -4.46 42.03
N ASN A 73 -19.53 -3.50 42.83
CA ASN A 73 -18.75 -2.81 43.86
C ASN A 73 -17.50 -2.04 43.37
N CYS A 74 -17.45 -1.69 42.07
CA CYS A 74 -16.39 -0.82 41.56
C CYS A 74 -16.67 0.66 41.88
N ALA A 75 -15.66 1.51 41.77
CA ALA A 75 -15.81 2.97 41.87
C ALA A 75 -16.30 3.62 40.57
N GLY A 76 -16.23 2.90 39.45
CA GLY A 76 -16.59 3.40 38.12
C GLY A 76 -15.71 2.83 37.03
N TYR A 77 -15.74 3.49 35.88
CA TYR A 77 -15.00 3.09 34.68
C TYR A 77 -14.23 4.28 34.13
N GLN A 78 -12.98 4.06 33.74
CA GLN A 78 -12.23 5.02 32.94
C GLN A 78 -12.24 4.57 31.49
N ILE A 79 -12.64 5.48 30.59
CA ILE A 79 -12.72 5.26 29.16
C ILE A 79 -11.76 6.21 28.45
N ARG A 80 -10.99 5.65 27.51
CA ARG A 80 -10.10 6.41 26.63
C ARG A 80 -10.47 6.22 25.17
N GLN A 81 -10.25 7.27 24.38
CA GLN A 81 -10.39 7.27 22.94
C GLN A 81 -9.15 7.87 22.29
N ALA A 82 -8.71 7.27 21.18
CA ALA A 82 -7.67 7.82 20.32
C ALA A 82 -7.93 7.42 18.86
N LEU A 83 -7.20 8.03 17.94
CA LEU A 83 -7.15 7.55 16.56
C LEU A 83 -6.31 6.27 16.47
N GLN A 84 -6.74 5.33 15.63
CA GLN A 84 -6.04 4.08 15.38
C GLN A 84 -4.52 4.23 15.14
N PRO A 85 -4.01 5.14 14.29
CA PRO A 85 -2.57 5.29 14.06
C PRO A 85 -1.76 5.60 15.32
N ASN A 86 -2.35 6.23 16.33
CA ASN A 86 -1.62 6.70 17.51
C ASN A 86 -1.50 5.61 18.57
N VAL A 87 -2.33 4.57 18.52
CA VAL A 87 -2.43 3.55 19.58
C VAL A 87 -2.33 2.12 19.09
N SER A 88 -2.05 1.90 17.80
CA SER A 88 -1.96 0.55 17.22
C SER A 88 -0.77 -0.28 17.69
N GLY A 89 0.22 0.36 18.33
CA GLY A 89 1.36 -0.30 18.97
C GLY A 89 1.06 -0.91 20.34
N GLY A 90 -0.21 -0.93 20.76
CA GLY A 90 -0.63 -1.52 22.02
C GLY A 90 -0.41 -0.60 23.22
N ALA A 91 -0.15 -1.18 24.40
CA ALA A 91 -0.13 -0.45 25.67
C ALA A 91 0.87 0.71 25.72
N ASP A 92 2.09 0.54 25.17
CA ASP A 92 3.10 1.59 25.12
C ASP A 92 2.67 2.77 24.22
N ALA A 93 2.02 2.47 23.09
CA ALA A 93 1.48 3.51 22.19
C ALA A 93 0.33 4.28 22.84
N TRP A 94 -0.53 3.61 23.62
CA TRP A 94 -1.53 4.26 24.45
C TRP A 94 -0.92 5.16 25.53
N GLY A 95 0.16 4.73 26.18
CA GLY A 95 0.90 5.54 27.17
C GLY A 95 1.51 6.79 26.52
N THR A 96 2.24 6.60 25.43
CA THR A 96 2.87 7.67 24.64
C THR A 96 1.82 8.67 24.12
N SER A 97 0.69 8.17 23.62
CA SER A 97 -0.43 9.01 23.20
C SER A 97 -1.00 9.85 24.34
N ALA A 98 -1.06 9.32 25.56
CA ALA A 98 -1.52 10.07 26.74
C ALA A 98 -0.54 11.18 27.11
N GLU A 99 0.77 10.87 27.15
CA GLU A 99 1.84 11.84 27.47
C GLU A 99 1.91 12.98 26.44
N ASN A 100 1.72 12.64 25.16
CA ASN A 100 1.75 13.60 24.05
C ASN A 100 0.40 14.32 23.82
N GLY A 101 -0.61 14.09 24.67
CA GLY A 101 -1.92 14.75 24.54
C GLY A 101 -2.71 14.35 23.28
N LEU A 102 -2.46 13.15 22.75
CA LEU A 102 -3.10 12.61 21.54
C LEU A 102 -4.38 11.83 21.83
N LEU A 103 -4.79 11.72 23.10
CA LEU A 103 -6.08 11.16 23.47
C LEU A 103 -7.20 12.16 23.13
N LEU A 104 -8.23 11.67 22.46
CA LEU A 104 -9.42 12.45 22.12
C LEU A 104 -10.45 12.47 23.26
N LEU A 105 -10.37 11.46 24.13
CA LEU A 105 -11.17 11.33 25.34
C LEU A 105 -10.33 10.60 26.39
N ASP A 106 -10.35 11.11 27.62
CA ASP A 106 -9.98 10.36 28.83
C ASP A 106 -10.96 10.79 29.92
N THR A 107 -11.97 9.95 30.19
CA THR A 107 -13.07 10.31 31.09
C THR A 107 -13.37 9.19 32.06
N ILE A 108 -13.86 9.56 33.24
CA ILE A 108 -14.35 8.64 34.26
C ILE A 108 -15.88 8.76 34.35
N VAL A 109 -16.57 7.62 34.38
CA VAL A 109 -18.01 7.53 34.62
C VAL A 109 -18.28 6.69 35.86
N GLY A 110 -19.41 6.96 36.52
CA GLY A 110 -19.80 6.26 37.75
C GLY A 110 -20.11 4.77 37.51
N PRO A 111 -20.19 3.96 38.58
CA PRO A 111 -20.33 2.50 38.49
C PRO A 111 -21.67 2.03 37.91
N GLU A 112 -22.69 2.89 37.93
CA GLU A 112 -24.02 2.62 37.36
C GLU A 112 -24.12 2.96 35.85
N VAL A 113 -23.07 3.55 35.27
CA VAL A 113 -23.03 3.90 33.84
C VAL A 113 -22.45 2.72 33.08
N LEU A 114 -23.20 2.17 32.13
CA LEU A 114 -22.82 1.00 31.32
C LEU A 114 -22.78 1.29 29.82
N ASP A 115 -23.01 2.54 29.45
CA ASP A 115 -22.98 3.03 28.09
C ASP A 115 -22.47 4.47 28.00
N LEU A 116 -21.94 4.84 26.83
CA LEU A 116 -21.50 6.19 26.52
C LEU A 116 -21.72 6.48 25.04
N VAL A 117 -22.43 7.57 24.74
CA VAL A 117 -22.56 8.11 23.38
C VAL A 117 -21.60 9.27 23.20
N ILE A 118 -20.66 9.11 22.28
CA ILE A 118 -19.71 10.13 21.86
C ILE A 118 -20.22 10.69 20.53
N LYS A 119 -20.74 11.92 20.56
CA LYS A 119 -21.42 12.52 19.42
C LYS A 119 -20.48 13.19 18.43
N ASP A 120 -20.98 13.38 17.22
CA ASP A 120 -20.41 14.31 16.23
C ASP A 120 -18.93 14.03 15.92
N GLN A 121 -18.56 12.77 15.79
CA GLN A 121 -17.19 12.35 15.48
C GLN A 121 -16.85 12.64 14.01
N GLN A 122 -15.55 12.59 13.69
CA GLN A 122 -15.08 12.72 12.31
C GLN A 122 -15.56 11.52 11.51
N TYR A 123 -16.07 11.74 10.30
CA TYR A 123 -16.52 10.70 9.38
C TYR A 123 -15.34 9.87 8.82
N SER A 124 -15.63 8.67 8.30
CA SER A 124 -14.65 7.75 7.69
C SER A 124 -13.38 7.54 8.53
N THR A 125 -13.49 7.59 9.86
CA THR A 125 -12.34 7.63 10.78
C THR A 125 -12.38 6.42 11.70
N ASP A 126 -11.25 5.70 11.81
CA ASP A 126 -11.09 4.54 12.70
C ASP A 126 -10.63 5.03 14.09
N TYR A 127 -11.54 4.92 15.04
CA TYR A 127 -11.30 5.23 16.44
C TYR A 127 -11.02 3.97 17.24
N ARG A 128 -10.13 4.08 18.22
CA ARG A 128 -9.81 3.03 19.18
C ARG A 128 -10.23 3.45 20.57
N PHE A 129 -10.71 2.45 21.33
CA PHE A 129 -11.27 2.63 22.65
C PHE A 129 -10.63 1.68 23.64
N ALA A 130 -10.36 2.20 24.84
CA ALA A 130 -9.89 1.42 25.96
C ALA A 130 -10.74 1.69 27.21
N ILE A 131 -10.88 0.67 28.06
CA ILE A 131 -11.63 0.75 29.31
C ILE A 131 -10.90 0.01 30.43
N ARG A 132 -10.93 0.57 31.64
CA ARG A 132 -10.56 -0.14 32.87
C ARG A 132 -11.56 0.14 33.99
N VAL A 133 -11.65 -0.80 34.92
CA VAL A 133 -12.50 -0.71 36.10
C VAL A 133 -11.70 -0.05 37.23
N LEU A 134 -12.35 0.89 37.91
CA LEU A 134 -11.76 1.68 38.99
C LEU A 134 -12.11 1.10 40.35
N SER A 135 -11.18 1.16 41.30
CA SER A 135 -11.39 0.58 42.63
C SER A 135 -11.86 1.61 43.63
N THR A 136 -12.74 1.22 44.55
CA THR A 136 -13.12 2.07 45.70
C THR A 136 -11.98 2.26 46.70
N LYS A 137 -10.87 1.52 46.56
CA LYS A 137 -9.66 1.65 47.38
C LYS A 137 -8.75 2.81 46.94
N ASP A 138 -8.86 3.22 45.68
CA ASP A 138 -8.04 4.24 45.04
C ASP A 138 -8.72 5.62 45.10
N ASP A 139 -7.95 6.70 45.02
CA ASP A 139 -8.51 8.04 44.75
C ASP A 139 -8.98 8.20 43.30
N ASN A 140 -8.52 7.33 42.39
CA ASN A 140 -8.81 7.29 40.95
C ASN A 140 -8.53 8.62 40.22
N VAL A 141 -7.57 9.38 40.73
CA VAL A 141 -7.08 10.63 40.13
C VAL A 141 -5.56 10.57 40.01
N THR A 142 -4.88 10.25 41.10
CA THR A 142 -3.43 10.09 41.19
C THR A 142 -3.00 8.66 41.51
N ASP A 143 -3.88 7.88 42.14
CA ASP A 143 -3.69 6.47 42.43
C ASP A 143 -4.65 5.61 41.59
N PHE A 144 -4.09 4.57 40.97
CA PHE A 144 -4.82 3.55 40.21
C PHE A 144 -4.22 2.16 40.48
N SER A 145 -3.58 1.99 41.63
CA SER A 145 -2.84 0.77 41.98
C SER A 145 -3.74 -0.46 42.06
N HIS A 146 -5.01 -0.29 42.45
CA HIS A 146 -6.02 -1.35 42.55
C HIS A 146 -6.99 -1.39 41.37
N ALA A 147 -6.88 -0.46 40.41
CA ALA A 147 -7.65 -0.50 39.17
C ALA A 147 -7.32 -1.76 38.34
N SER A 148 -8.30 -2.21 37.55
CA SER A 148 -8.09 -3.33 36.63
C SER A 148 -7.03 -2.99 35.59
N LYS A 149 -6.51 -4.03 34.92
CA LYS A 149 -5.80 -3.81 33.65
C LYS A 149 -6.77 -3.24 32.60
N TRP A 150 -6.20 -2.65 31.55
CA TRP A 150 -6.95 -2.11 30.43
C TRP A 150 -7.42 -3.21 29.48
N TYR A 151 -8.69 -3.17 29.10
CA TYR A 151 -9.18 -3.73 27.84
C TYR A 151 -9.07 -2.67 26.75
N GLY A 152 -8.72 -3.05 25.52
CA GLY A 152 -8.57 -2.11 24.39
C GLY A 152 -7.13 -1.77 24.01
N HIS A 153 -6.15 -2.17 24.82
CA HIS A 153 -4.71 -1.97 24.56
C HIS A 153 -4.09 -3.06 23.69
N GLY A 154 -4.89 -3.97 23.11
CA GLY A 154 -4.40 -4.98 22.19
C GLY A 154 -3.84 -4.38 20.90
N ASP A 155 -2.83 -5.03 20.33
CA ASP A 155 -2.26 -4.66 19.03
C ASP A 155 -2.98 -5.35 17.85
N GLY A 156 -2.46 -5.17 16.63
CA GLY A 156 -3.01 -5.79 15.41
C GLY A 156 -3.00 -7.33 15.40
N ARG A 157 -2.26 -7.99 16.30
CA ARG A 157 -2.23 -9.46 16.45
C ARG A 157 -3.19 -9.93 17.54
N GLN A 158 -3.45 -9.10 18.55
CA GLN A 158 -4.39 -9.32 19.64
C GLN A 158 -5.77 -8.76 19.29
N TRP A 159 -6.32 -9.18 18.15
CA TRP A 159 -7.55 -8.57 17.61
C TRP A 159 -8.79 -8.70 18.51
N ALA A 160 -8.80 -9.67 19.42
CA ALA A 160 -9.85 -9.85 20.42
C ALA A 160 -9.71 -8.92 21.64
N GLU A 161 -8.57 -8.24 21.80
CA GLU A 161 -8.24 -7.38 22.94
C GLU A 161 -8.25 -5.88 22.61
N TRP A 162 -8.62 -5.51 21.37
CA TRP A 162 -8.86 -4.12 21.01
C TRP A 162 -10.34 -3.87 20.67
N MET A 163 -10.79 -2.63 20.92
CA MET A 163 -12.08 -2.13 20.48
C MET A 163 -11.88 -0.95 19.55
N GLY A 164 -12.46 -1.03 18.37
CA GLY A 164 -12.39 0.07 17.43
C GLY A 164 -13.59 0.10 16.52
N ILE A 165 -13.97 1.32 16.19
CA ILE A 165 -15.21 1.63 15.51
C ILE A 165 -14.83 2.65 14.45
N THR A 166 -15.14 2.30 13.20
CA THR A 166 -15.04 3.23 12.09
C THR A 166 -16.37 3.94 11.95
N THR A 167 -16.36 5.27 11.97
CA THR A 167 -17.54 6.07 11.66
C THR A 167 -17.95 5.87 10.21
N SER A 168 -19.23 6.10 9.90
CA SER A 168 -19.75 5.97 8.54
C SER A 168 -19.06 6.95 7.60
N ASP A 169 -19.11 6.63 6.30
CA ASP A 169 -18.65 7.54 5.28
C ASP A 169 -19.46 8.84 5.32
N ARG A 170 -18.76 9.95 5.12
CA ARG A 170 -19.45 11.23 4.97
C ARG A 170 -20.30 11.18 3.70
N TYR A 171 -21.51 11.72 3.77
CA TYR A 171 -22.30 12.01 2.58
C TYR A 171 -21.47 12.87 1.60
N ALA A 172 -21.82 12.83 0.32
CA ALA A 172 -21.11 13.56 -0.72
C ALA A 172 -20.95 15.04 -0.35
N THR A 173 -19.73 15.56 -0.51
CA THR A 173 -19.38 16.93 -0.14
C THR A 173 -19.00 17.78 -1.36
N PRO A 174 -19.36 19.08 -1.41
CA PRO A 174 -19.05 19.96 -2.53
C PRO A 174 -17.59 20.45 -2.48
N PHE A 175 -16.91 20.44 -3.62
CA PHE A 175 -15.52 20.90 -3.75
C PHE A 175 -15.42 22.44 -3.84
N CYS A 176 -15.60 23.11 -2.71
CA CYS A 176 -15.68 24.57 -2.61
C CYS A 176 -14.32 25.27 -2.48
N VAL A 177 -13.28 24.56 -2.02
CA VAL A 177 -11.93 25.11 -1.83
C VAL A 177 -10.88 24.16 -2.40
N TYR A 178 -9.86 24.72 -3.03
CA TYR A 178 -8.63 24.01 -3.38
C TYR A 178 -7.46 24.98 -3.45
N VAL A 179 -6.25 24.46 -3.46
CA VAL A 179 -5.03 25.26 -3.68
C VAL A 179 -4.66 25.21 -5.14
N ASP A 180 -4.44 26.38 -5.76
CA ASP A 180 -3.83 26.47 -7.08
C ASP A 180 -2.32 26.21 -6.93
N ALA A 181 -1.91 24.96 -7.18
CA ALA A 181 -0.53 24.53 -7.05
C ALA A 181 0.45 25.36 -7.91
N SER A 182 -0.01 25.91 -9.05
CA SER A 182 0.83 26.77 -9.91
C SER A 182 1.13 28.15 -9.31
N LYS A 183 0.45 28.49 -8.22
CA LYS A 183 0.58 29.74 -7.45
C LYS A 183 1.05 29.50 -6.02
N THR A 184 1.45 28.27 -5.70
CA THR A 184 2.14 27.97 -4.46
C THR A 184 3.59 28.46 -4.54
N THR A 185 4.09 28.97 -3.43
CA THR A 185 5.50 29.34 -3.26
C THR A 185 6.03 28.73 -1.97
N GLN A 186 7.27 29.05 -1.61
CA GLN A 186 7.86 28.65 -0.35
C GLN A 186 7.17 29.23 0.89
N THR A 187 6.41 30.32 0.75
CA THR A 187 5.83 31.04 1.91
C THR A 187 4.38 31.50 1.71
N THR A 188 3.81 31.22 0.55
CA THR A 188 2.44 31.62 0.19
C THR A 188 1.73 30.53 -0.59
N MET A 189 0.41 30.51 -0.54
CA MET A 189 -0.45 29.69 -1.41
C MET A 189 -1.65 30.50 -1.87
N ARG A 190 -2.14 30.22 -3.07
CA ARG A 190 -3.44 30.72 -3.51
C ARG A 190 -4.53 29.69 -3.23
N VAL A 191 -5.46 30.05 -2.35
CA VAL A 191 -6.65 29.26 -2.06
C VAL A 191 -7.79 29.77 -2.92
N MET A 192 -8.28 28.91 -3.82
CA MET A 192 -9.38 29.20 -4.72
C MET A 192 -10.72 28.96 -4.00
N LEU A 193 -11.68 29.86 -4.23
CA LEU A 193 -12.99 29.85 -3.60
C LEU A 193 -14.09 29.65 -4.65
N ASN A 194 -14.69 28.47 -4.65
CA ASN A 194 -15.83 28.13 -5.48
C ASN A 194 -17.11 28.16 -4.65
N ARG A 195 -18.12 28.93 -5.10
CA ARG A 195 -19.41 29.05 -4.41
C ARG A 195 -20.61 28.75 -5.26
N ALA A 196 -20.59 29.12 -6.53
CA ALA A 196 -21.72 28.91 -7.42
C ALA A 196 -22.03 27.42 -7.54
N PHE A 197 -23.26 27.03 -7.18
CA PHE A 197 -23.70 25.63 -7.23
C PHE A 197 -23.46 25.04 -8.62
N LYS A 198 -23.80 25.79 -9.68
CA LYS A 198 -23.58 25.38 -11.07
C LYS A 198 -22.12 25.04 -11.38
N THR A 199 -21.17 25.82 -10.86
CA THR A 199 -19.73 25.60 -11.11
C THR A 199 -19.22 24.40 -10.32
N VAL A 200 -19.55 24.32 -9.03
CA VAL A 200 -19.10 23.22 -8.16
C VAL A 200 -19.71 21.87 -8.54
N THR A 201 -20.87 21.88 -9.20
CA THR A 201 -21.59 20.66 -9.61
C THR A 201 -21.38 20.26 -11.07
N GLU A 202 -20.46 20.92 -11.77
CA GLU A 202 -20.05 20.50 -13.11
C GLU A 202 -19.44 19.09 -13.06
N GLY A 203 -19.99 18.16 -13.85
CA GLY A 203 -19.55 16.75 -13.85
C GLY A 203 -19.97 15.92 -12.61
N VAL A 204 -20.70 16.50 -11.66
CA VAL A 204 -21.22 15.81 -10.47
C VAL A 204 -22.50 15.05 -10.80
N SER A 205 -22.73 13.90 -10.15
CA SER A 205 -23.94 13.10 -10.34
C SER A 205 -25.18 13.82 -9.83
N ASP A 206 -26.37 13.52 -10.36
CA ASP A 206 -27.60 14.16 -9.89
C ASP A 206 -27.96 13.76 -8.46
N ASP A 207 -27.57 12.55 -8.03
CA ASP A 207 -27.73 12.09 -6.64
C ASP A 207 -26.86 12.92 -5.69
N ASP A 208 -25.57 13.12 -6.02
CA ASP A 208 -24.68 13.96 -5.21
C ASP A 208 -25.14 15.43 -5.20
N LYS A 209 -25.67 15.95 -6.32
CA LYS A 209 -26.27 17.30 -6.37
C LYS A 209 -27.47 17.42 -5.44
N ALA A 210 -28.32 16.39 -5.36
CA ALA A 210 -29.45 16.37 -4.44
C ALA A 210 -28.97 16.39 -2.98
N ILE A 211 -27.96 15.57 -2.65
CA ILE A 211 -27.31 15.58 -1.34
C ILE A 211 -26.76 16.98 -1.02
N TYR A 212 -26.10 17.65 -1.97
CA TYR A 212 -25.55 18.99 -1.76
C TYR A 212 -26.64 19.99 -1.36
N ARG A 213 -27.79 19.96 -2.02
CA ARG A 213 -28.92 20.85 -1.71
C ARG A 213 -29.60 20.51 -0.38
N GLU A 214 -29.59 19.24 0.02
CA GLU A 214 -30.16 18.79 1.30
C GLU A 214 -29.25 19.16 2.48
N LYS A 215 -27.95 18.93 2.35
CA LYS A 215 -27.00 18.97 3.47
C LYS A 215 -26.25 20.30 3.61
N PHE A 216 -26.14 21.09 2.54
CA PHE A 216 -25.37 22.34 2.55
C PHE A 216 -26.26 23.55 2.27
N GLN A 217 -25.94 24.66 2.94
CA GLN A 217 -26.71 25.88 2.83
C GLN A 217 -26.36 26.62 1.54
N LEU A 218 -27.40 27.04 0.82
CA LEU A 218 -27.32 27.90 -0.35
C LEU A 218 -27.96 29.26 -0.04
N ASP A 219 -27.39 30.33 -0.59
CA ASP A 219 -28.01 31.67 -0.54
C ASP A 219 -29.03 31.87 -1.67
N ALA A 220 -29.64 33.06 -1.72
CA ALA A 220 -30.65 33.40 -2.71
C ALA A 220 -30.14 33.41 -4.17
N ASN A 221 -28.81 33.41 -4.37
CA ASN A 221 -28.16 33.40 -5.68
C ASN A 221 -27.64 32.00 -6.06
N ASP A 222 -28.07 30.94 -5.34
CA ASP A 222 -27.61 29.56 -5.54
C ASP A 222 -26.09 29.39 -5.30
N ASN A 223 -25.53 30.17 -4.37
CA ASN A 223 -24.16 30.02 -3.92
C ASN A 223 -24.09 29.28 -2.58
N PHE A 224 -23.11 28.40 -2.43
CA PHE A 224 -22.76 27.79 -1.15
C PHE A 224 -22.37 28.84 -0.12
N VAL A 225 -22.84 28.66 1.11
CA VAL A 225 -22.69 29.59 2.21
C VAL A 225 -21.63 29.10 3.18
N TYR A 226 -20.50 29.82 3.25
CA TYR A 226 -19.44 29.65 4.25
C TYR A 226 -18.82 31.02 4.55
N GLN A 227 -18.36 31.22 5.79
CA GLN A 227 -17.89 32.52 6.29
C GLN A 227 -16.42 32.50 6.69
N TRP A 228 -15.89 31.32 7.03
CA TRP A 228 -14.55 31.19 7.58
C TRP A 228 -13.68 30.35 6.68
N LEU A 229 -12.46 30.83 6.44
CA LEU A 229 -11.33 30.04 6.00
C LEU A 229 -10.46 29.73 7.23
N GLU A 230 -10.22 28.45 7.48
CA GLU A 230 -9.39 27.97 8.59
C GLU A 230 -8.15 27.27 7.98
N VAL A 231 -6.95 27.74 8.34
CA VAL A 231 -5.66 27.18 7.88
C VAL A 231 -4.81 26.82 9.09
N ASP A 232 -4.49 25.55 9.22
CA ASP A 232 -3.62 25.04 10.29
C ASP A 232 -2.47 24.19 9.72
N PRO A 233 -1.30 24.18 10.37
CA PRO A 233 -0.25 23.22 10.08
C PRO A 233 -0.76 21.78 10.16
N SER A 234 -0.34 20.94 9.23
CA SER A 234 -0.59 19.51 9.27
C SER A 234 0.15 18.87 10.44
N PRO A 235 -0.44 17.85 11.08
CA PRO A 235 0.26 16.89 11.93
C PRO A 235 1.61 16.35 11.42
N ASN A 236 1.91 16.42 10.11
CA ASN A 236 3.24 16.10 9.59
C ASN A 236 4.33 17.08 10.06
N ASN A 237 3.98 18.33 10.31
CA ASN A 237 4.88 19.41 10.73
C ASN A 237 4.09 20.44 11.57
N PRO A 238 3.62 20.05 12.77
CA PRO A 238 2.65 20.82 13.57
C PRO A 238 3.19 22.18 14.03
N GLU A 239 4.51 22.31 14.15
CA GLU A 239 5.21 23.54 14.54
C GLU A 239 5.43 24.52 13.36
N SER A 240 4.93 24.21 12.16
CA SER A 240 5.09 25.08 11.00
C SER A 240 4.38 26.41 11.20
N THR A 241 5.01 27.48 10.71
CA THR A 241 4.44 28.82 10.81
C THR A 241 3.28 28.98 9.82
N VAL A 242 2.26 29.72 10.23
CA VAL A 242 1.19 30.29 9.41
C VAL A 242 0.88 31.65 10.01
N ASN A 243 0.59 32.66 9.19
CA ASN A 243 0.15 33.94 9.74
C ASN A 243 -1.16 33.76 10.52
N GLU A 244 -1.18 34.20 11.79
CA GLU A 244 -2.26 33.95 12.74
C GLU A 244 -3.64 34.36 12.22
N LYS A 245 -3.70 35.38 11.34
CA LYS A 245 -4.96 35.80 10.71
C LYS A 245 -5.65 34.68 9.91
N TRP A 246 -4.90 33.71 9.38
CA TRP A 246 -5.42 32.62 8.55
C TRP A 246 -5.94 31.42 9.35
N ARG A 247 -5.56 31.27 10.63
CA ARG A 247 -6.11 30.20 11.48
C ARG A 247 -7.62 30.26 11.57
N LYS A 248 -8.18 31.47 11.48
CA LYS A 248 -9.62 31.71 11.41
C LYS A 248 -9.92 33.03 10.73
N TYR A 249 -9.78 33.05 9.40
CA TYR A 249 -10.01 34.24 8.59
C TYR A 249 -11.49 34.37 8.20
N LYS A 250 -12.10 35.53 8.46
CA LYS A 250 -13.46 35.83 7.99
C LYS A 250 -13.42 36.29 6.54
N LEU A 251 -14.00 35.50 5.65
CA LEU A 251 -14.07 35.81 4.22
C LEU A 251 -14.96 37.04 3.98
N THR A 252 -14.48 37.92 3.10
CA THR A 252 -15.15 39.18 2.75
C THR A 252 -15.83 39.08 1.39
N ASP A 253 -16.71 40.04 1.08
CA ASP A 253 -17.32 40.13 -0.26
C ASP A 253 -16.26 40.32 -1.36
N GLU A 254 -15.18 41.06 -1.08
CA GLU A 254 -14.04 41.22 -2.00
C GLU A 254 -13.34 39.89 -2.30
N ASP A 255 -13.14 39.04 -1.28
CA ASP A 255 -12.53 37.71 -1.48
C ASP A 255 -13.41 36.84 -2.40
N PHE A 256 -14.73 36.94 -2.27
CA PHE A 256 -15.68 36.21 -3.12
C PHE A 256 -15.76 36.77 -4.54
N GLU A 257 -15.75 38.09 -4.71
CA GLU A 257 -15.71 38.74 -6.03
C GLU A 257 -14.43 38.38 -6.79
N LYS A 258 -13.31 38.31 -6.06
CA LYS A 258 -12.00 37.92 -6.58
C LYS A 258 -11.88 36.42 -6.85
N GLY A 259 -12.61 35.59 -6.10
CA GLY A 259 -12.66 34.13 -6.25
C GLY A 259 -11.46 33.38 -5.63
N TYR A 260 -10.60 34.07 -4.88
CA TYR A 260 -9.45 33.46 -4.21
C TYR A 260 -8.90 34.35 -3.10
N VAL A 261 -8.17 33.74 -2.18
CA VAL A 261 -7.28 34.43 -1.22
C VAL A 261 -5.84 33.96 -1.40
N ASP A 262 -4.89 34.87 -1.18
CA ASP A 262 -3.47 34.53 -1.13
C ASP A 262 -3.07 34.45 0.35
N ILE A 263 -2.87 33.23 0.86
CA ILE A 263 -2.40 33.00 2.23
C ILE A 263 -0.89 33.18 2.32
N ASP A 264 -0.42 33.67 3.46
CA ASP A 264 0.96 34.11 3.69
C ASP A 264 1.49 33.66 5.07
N GLY A 265 2.78 33.87 5.28
CA GLY A 265 3.48 33.49 6.52
C GLY A 265 3.64 31.97 6.67
N LEU A 266 3.64 31.25 5.55
CA LEU A 266 3.88 29.80 5.56
C LEU A 266 5.37 29.50 5.69
N GLN A 267 5.69 28.44 6.41
CA GLN A 267 6.99 27.80 6.45
C GLN A 267 7.18 26.96 5.19
N LYS A 268 8.34 27.08 4.53
CA LYS A 268 8.70 26.24 3.37
C LYS A 268 8.61 24.74 3.68
N ASN A 269 8.41 23.92 2.64
CA ASN A 269 8.33 22.46 2.73
C ASN A 269 7.29 21.88 3.69
N SER A 270 6.36 22.70 4.18
CA SER A 270 5.40 22.35 5.22
C SER A 270 4.03 22.05 4.62
N VAL A 271 3.20 21.28 5.33
CA VAL A 271 1.88 20.87 4.85
C VAL A 271 0.83 21.60 5.68
N TYR A 272 -0.23 22.07 5.04
CA TYR A 272 -1.30 22.83 5.67
C TYR A 272 -2.65 22.18 5.38
N VAL A 273 -3.50 22.16 6.40
CA VAL A 273 -4.90 21.74 6.34
C VAL A 273 -5.76 22.99 6.19
N ILE A 274 -6.54 23.03 5.12
CA ILE A 274 -7.32 24.20 4.71
C ILE A 274 -8.80 23.79 4.64
N ASN A 275 -9.64 24.49 5.38
CA ASN A 275 -11.08 24.25 5.46
C ASN A 275 -11.86 25.54 5.18
N VAL A 276 -13.00 25.43 4.50
CA VAL A 276 -14.05 26.46 4.58
C VAL A 276 -15.20 25.98 5.45
N ARG A 277 -15.68 26.86 6.32
CA ARG A 277 -16.65 26.55 7.35
C ARG A 277 -17.88 27.46 7.29
N ASN A 278 -19.04 26.85 7.41
CA ASN A 278 -20.30 27.53 7.66
C ASN A 278 -20.60 27.64 9.16
N GLU A 279 -20.60 28.85 9.69
CA GLU A 279 -20.84 29.10 11.11
C GLU A 279 -22.29 28.83 11.55
N ASN A 280 -23.23 28.74 10.60
CA ASN A 280 -24.63 28.41 10.89
C ASN A 280 -24.83 26.93 11.25
N VAL A 281 -23.85 26.07 10.95
CA VAL A 281 -23.89 24.64 11.25
C VAL A 281 -23.11 24.37 12.54
N LYS A 282 -23.80 23.80 13.54
CA LYS A 282 -23.24 23.58 14.88
C LYS A 282 -22.28 22.40 14.94
N VAL A 283 -22.60 21.31 14.24
CA VAL A 283 -21.79 20.11 14.17
C VAL A 283 -20.52 20.44 13.39
N LYS A 284 -19.35 20.36 14.04
CA LYS A 284 -18.05 20.80 13.47
C LYS A 284 -17.81 20.18 12.09
N TRP A 285 -17.96 18.86 11.97
CA TRP A 285 -17.65 18.16 10.74
C TRP A 285 -18.66 18.41 9.63
N ASP A 286 -19.93 18.62 9.95
CA ASP A 286 -20.95 18.99 8.97
C ASP A 286 -20.78 20.44 8.49
N ALA A 287 -20.17 21.31 9.31
CA ALA A 287 -19.93 22.71 8.97
C ALA A 287 -18.87 22.90 7.88
N TYR A 288 -17.98 21.93 7.68
CA TYR A 288 -16.93 21.98 6.66
C TYR A 288 -17.45 21.53 5.31
N TYR A 289 -17.23 22.32 4.25
CA TYR A 289 -17.68 21.94 2.91
C TYR A 289 -16.73 20.93 2.28
N ASN A 290 -15.44 21.20 2.32
CA ASN A 290 -14.40 20.22 2.03
C ASN A 290 -13.10 20.60 2.75
N THR A 291 -12.22 19.62 2.90
CA THR A 291 -10.88 19.78 3.46
C THR A 291 -9.85 19.60 2.35
N CYS A 292 -8.91 20.53 2.24
CA CYS A 292 -7.77 20.46 1.34
C CYS A 292 -6.50 20.35 2.17
N SER A 293 -5.60 19.45 1.78
CA SER A 293 -4.25 19.38 2.34
C SER A 293 -3.26 19.78 1.25
N ALA A 294 -2.41 20.77 1.50
CA ALA A 294 -1.47 21.29 0.50
C ALA A 294 -0.10 21.54 1.09
N ARG A 295 0.95 21.32 0.29
CA ARG A 295 2.36 21.53 0.69
C ARG A 295 2.89 22.83 0.11
N SER A 296 3.56 23.65 0.93
CA SER A 296 4.31 24.83 0.45
C SER A 296 5.56 24.37 -0.27
N ASP A 297 5.98 25.09 -1.31
CA ASP A 297 7.13 24.68 -2.09
C ASP A 297 8.47 24.79 -1.35
N GLY A 298 9.49 24.20 -1.95
CA GLY A 298 10.89 24.38 -1.63
C GLY A 298 11.74 23.80 -2.74
N GLU A 299 13.00 24.22 -2.78
CA GLU A 299 13.97 23.73 -3.76
C GLU A 299 14.78 22.59 -3.13
N PRO A 300 14.91 21.42 -3.82
CA PRO A 300 15.84 20.38 -3.41
C PRO A 300 17.25 20.95 -3.23
N GLY A 301 17.95 20.52 -2.18
CA GLY A 301 19.35 20.86 -1.99
C GLY A 301 20.27 20.00 -2.88
N GLU A 302 21.58 20.23 -2.75
CA GLU A 302 22.58 19.33 -3.31
C GLU A 302 22.34 17.88 -2.85
N PRO A 303 22.69 16.86 -3.66
CA PRO A 303 22.56 15.46 -3.26
C PRO A 303 23.27 15.17 -1.93
N ILE A 304 22.56 14.46 -1.04
CA ILE A 304 23.10 14.06 0.27
C ILE A 304 23.72 12.68 0.13
N LEU A 305 25.03 12.57 0.39
CA LEU A 305 25.70 11.28 0.49
C LEU A 305 25.35 10.62 1.83
N VAL A 306 24.67 9.47 1.76
CA VAL A 306 24.40 8.61 2.92
C VAL A 306 25.65 7.77 3.19
N THR A 307 26.51 8.28 4.06
CA THR A 307 27.73 7.59 4.48
C THR A 307 27.39 6.32 5.22
N HIS A 308 27.93 5.19 4.77
CA HIS A 308 27.69 3.87 5.36
C HIS A 308 28.28 3.80 6.78
N ASP A 309 27.39 3.85 7.78
CA ASP A 309 27.73 3.74 9.19
C ASP A 309 26.97 2.57 9.85
N LEU A 310 27.71 1.77 10.62
CA LEU A 310 27.20 0.61 11.34
C LEU A 310 27.20 0.88 12.86
N SER A 311 27.14 2.14 13.27
CA SER A 311 26.92 2.51 14.66
C SER A 311 25.54 2.04 15.15
N ALA A 312 25.47 1.69 16.43
CA ALA A 312 24.22 1.34 17.07
C ALA A 312 23.29 2.57 17.13
N PRO A 313 21.96 2.39 17.06
CA PRO A 313 21.04 3.50 17.20
C PRO A 313 21.15 4.14 18.59
N SER A 314 20.97 5.46 18.66
CA SER A 314 21.06 6.19 19.92
C SER A 314 19.82 5.99 20.80
N ARG A 315 20.01 5.93 22.13
CA ARG A 315 18.94 5.71 23.12
C ARG A 315 17.88 6.81 23.11
N ASP A 316 18.26 8.04 22.79
CA ASP A 316 17.39 9.22 22.75
C ASP A 316 16.29 9.15 21.68
N ARG A 317 16.40 8.24 20.71
CA ARG A 317 15.37 8.02 19.68
C ARG A 317 14.14 7.25 20.18
N PHE A 318 14.23 6.61 21.34
CA PHE A 318 13.20 5.67 21.80
C PHE A 318 12.54 6.15 23.08
N ASP A 319 11.22 6.11 23.13
CA ASP A 319 10.47 6.56 24.31
C ASP A 319 10.56 5.53 25.47
N SER A 320 10.69 4.23 25.14
CA SER A 320 10.80 3.15 26.13
C SER A 320 12.12 2.38 26.04
N ASP A 321 12.54 1.76 27.16
CA ASP A 321 13.70 0.86 27.16
C ASP A 321 13.44 -0.39 26.31
N GLU A 322 12.20 -0.91 26.30
CA GLU A 322 11.82 -2.04 25.46
C GLU A 322 11.99 -1.74 23.97
N ALA A 323 11.52 -0.58 23.50
CA ALA A 323 11.69 -0.16 22.12
C ALA A 323 13.18 -0.02 21.74
N TYR A 324 14.00 0.52 22.65
CA TYR A 324 15.45 0.60 22.47
C TYR A 324 16.12 -0.78 22.39
N GLN A 325 15.80 -1.71 23.30
CA GLN A 325 16.33 -3.07 23.27
C GLN A 325 15.93 -3.81 21.98
N ASN A 326 14.69 -3.64 21.53
CA ASN A 326 14.24 -4.18 20.24
C ASN A 326 15.06 -3.61 19.07
N ALA A 327 15.35 -2.31 19.08
CA ALA A 327 16.19 -1.69 18.06
C ALA A 327 17.65 -2.17 18.10
N LEU A 328 18.19 -2.51 19.27
CA LEU A 328 19.51 -3.14 19.39
C LEU A 328 19.53 -4.55 18.80
N ILE A 329 18.48 -5.36 19.02
CA ILE A 329 18.33 -6.69 18.39
C ILE A 329 18.27 -6.56 16.87
N GLN A 330 17.52 -5.59 16.37
CA GLN A 330 17.45 -5.28 14.94
C GLN A 330 18.82 -4.86 14.40
N HIS A 331 19.55 -4.01 15.13
CA HIS A 331 20.91 -3.61 14.77
C HIS A 331 21.85 -4.82 14.66
N GLU A 332 21.83 -5.74 15.62
CA GLU A 332 22.60 -6.99 15.55
C GLU A 332 22.23 -7.85 14.32
N ALA A 333 20.95 -7.89 13.95
CA ALA A 333 20.53 -8.57 12.72
C ALA A 333 21.12 -7.90 11.47
N ALA A 334 21.13 -6.56 11.40
CA ALA A 334 21.72 -5.82 10.29
C ALA A 334 23.24 -6.00 10.17
N LEU A 335 23.96 -6.08 11.30
CA LEU A 335 25.41 -6.33 11.29
C LEU A 335 25.78 -7.65 10.58
N LYS A 336 24.93 -8.68 10.67
CA LYS A 336 25.14 -9.97 9.96
C LYS A 336 25.10 -9.82 8.43
N TYR A 337 24.46 -8.77 7.93
CA TYR A 337 24.36 -8.43 6.51
C TYR A 337 25.28 -7.27 6.10
N ASN A 338 26.11 -6.75 7.02
CA ASN A 338 26.90 -5.54 6.82
C ASN A 338 26.03 -4.36 6.34
N ALA A 339 24.83 -4.24 6.90
CA ALA A 339 23.77 -3.36 6.43
C ALA A 339 23.61 -2.11 7.33
N MET A 340 23.65 -0.91 6.73
CA MET A 340 23.31 0.32 7.44
C MET A 340 21.80 0.53 7.44
N ARG A 341 21.23 0.93 8.58
CA ARG A 341 19.80 1.22 8.69
C ARG A 341 19.47 2.61 8.12
N ILE A 342 18.53 2.70 7.16
CA ILE A 342 18.19 3.94 6.45
C ILE A 342 16.73 4.40 6.59
N ASP A 343 15.84 3.54 7.07
CA ASP A 343 14.43 3.87 7.34
C ASP A 343 14.28 5.07 8.28
N PHE A 344 15.18 5.19 9.25
CA PHE A 344 15.34 6.33 10.14
C PHE A 344 15.53 7.67 9.42
N LEU A 345 16.58 7.77 8.61
CA LEU A 345 16.88 8.96 7.81
C LEU A 345 15.67 9.36 6.95
N LEU A 346 15.06 8.37 6.29
CA LEU A 346 13.96 8.59 5.37
C LEU A 346 12.65 8.93 6.09
N THR A 347 12.45 8.45 7.32
CA THR A 347 11.30 8.82 8.16
C THR A 347 11.43 10.26 8.64
N ASP A 348 12.61 10.65 9.12
CA ASP A 348 12.88 12.01 9.62
C ASP A 348 12.73 13.05 8.49
N PHE A 349 13.09 12.69 7.25
CA PHE A 349 12.90 13.53 6.06
C PHE A 349 11.44 13.96 5.81
N ILE A 350 10.47 13.12 6.16
CA ILE A 350 9.05 13.38 5.87
C ILE A 350 8.55 14.65 6.58
N SER A 351 8.95 14.84 7.83
CA SER A 351 8.57 16.00 8.65
C SER A 351 9.57 17.16 8.58
N ASP A 352 10.77 16.93 8.05
CA ASP A 352 11.81 17.96 7.95
C ASP A 352 11.39 19.14 7.05
N VAL A 353 11.34 20.34 7.63
CA VAL A 353 11.01 21.58 6.92
C VAL A 353 12.22 22.21 6.20
N ASN A 354 13.43 21.76 6.51
CA ASN A 354 14.67 22.27 5.91
C ASN A 354 15.00 21.59 4.59
N LEU A 355 14.63 20.33 4.44
CA LEU A 355 14.79 19.57 3.20
C LEU A 355 13.52 19.63 2.36
N ALA A 356 13.65 19.85 1.06
CA ALA A 356 12.51 19.90 0.15
C ALA A 356 12.13 18.52 -0.39
N GLU A 357 10.88 18.40 -0.83
CA GLU A 357 10.46 17.29 -1.68
C GLU A 357 11.30 17.24 -2.95
N GLY A 358 11.74 16.05 -3.35
CA GLY A 358 12.69 15.84 -4.46
C GLY A 358 14.16 15.82 -4.03
N GLN A 359 14.47 15.92 -2.73
CA GLN A 359 15.83 15.74 -2.21
C GLN A 359 16.42 14.41 -2.70
N THR A 360 17.65 14.48 -3.21
CA THR A 360 18.38 13.30 -3.67
C THR A 360 19.27 12.75 -2.56
N TYR A 361 19.22 11.44 -2.36
CA TYR A 361 20.07 10.67 -1.47
C TYR A 361 20.95 9.70 -2.28
N TYR A 362 22.26 9.86 -2.16
CA TYR A 362 23.25 8.96 -2.75
C TYR A 362 23.64 7.86 -1.76
N LEU A 363 23.53 6.63 -2.22
CA LEU A 363 24.04 5.44 -1.55
C LEU A 363 25.41 5.07 -2.14
N GLU A 364 26.36 4.69 -1.29
CA GLU A 364 27.67 4.21 -1.72
C GLU A 364 27.55 2.84 -2.41
N GLY A 365 28.13 2.70 -3.60
CA GLY A 365 28.09 1.44 -4.33
C GLY A 365 28.95 0.35 -3.69
N GLY A 366 28.46 -0.89 -3.70
CA GLY A 366 29.09 -2.03 -3.02
C GLY A 366 28.79 -2.10 -1.53
N LYS A 367 27.92 -1.22 -1.01
CA LYS A 367 27.45 -1.24 0.38
C LYS A 367 26.00 -1.74 0.46
N THR A 368 25.65 -2.25 1.64
CA THR A 368 24.30 -2.72 1.95
C THR A 368 23.63 -1.77 2.92
N TYR A 369 22.36 -1.48 2.67
CA TYR A 369 21.47 -0.67 3.48
C TYR A 369 20.21 -1.49 3.80
N CYS A 370 19.45 -1.10 4.82
CA CYS A 370 18.28 -1.87 5.25
C CYS A 370 17.19 -1.03 5.93
N MET A 371 16.00 -1.62 6.00
CA MET A 371 14.83 -1.10 6.71
C MET A 371 14.37 -2.13 7.75
N PHE A 372 13.95 -1.66 8.93
CA PHE A 372 13.27 -2.46 9.95
C PHE A 372 11.85 -1.98 10.23
N ASP A 373 11.47 -0.83 9.68
CA ASP A 373 10.11 -0.33 9.67
C ASP A 373 9.61 -0.08 8.25
N ASN A 374 8.29 -0.16 8.08
CA ASN A 374 7.64 0.29 6.85
C ASN A 374 7.85 1.80 6.69
N LEU A 375 8.30 2.24 5.51
CA LEU A 375 8.53 3.65 5.26
C LEU A 375 7.25 4.31 4.74
N THR A 376 6.65 5.18 5.54
CA THR A 376 5.54 6.04 5.11
C THR A 376 6.05 7.09 4.13
N THR A 377 5.42 7.20 2.96
CA THR A 377 5.81 8.15 1.91
C THR A 377 4.66 9.12 1.65
N CYS A 378 4.79 10.34 2.18
CA CYS A 378 3.90 11.49 1.91
C CYS A 378 4.68 12.77 1.55
N LYS A 379 5.96 12.59 1.23
CA LYS A 379 6.89 13.59 0.71
C LYS A 379 7.89 12.87 -0.20
N GLY A 380 7.97 13.29 -1.45
CA GLY A 380 8.79 12.66 -2.47
C GLY A 380 10.30 12.82 -2.30
N PHE A 381 11.07 11.84 -2.78
CA PHE A 381 12.55 11.87 -2.79
C PHE A 381 13.12 11.03 -3.94
N VAL A 382 14.42 11.23 -4.21
CA VAL A 382 15.21 10.38 -5.11
C VAL A 382 16.21 9.57 -4.28
N LEU A 383 16.19 8.25 -4.42
CA LEU A 383 17.17 7.36 -3.80
C LEU A 383 17.95 6.62 -4.89
N ARG A 384 19.28 6.75 -4.88
CA ARG A 384 20.09 6.11 -5.91
C ARG A 384 21.48 5.73 -5.47
N THR A 385 22.08 4.75 -6.14
CA THR A 385 23.53 4.56 -6.04
C THR A 385 24.25 5.79 -6.59
N ARG A 386 25.31 6.21 -5.91
CA ARG A 386 26.18 7.31 -6.33
C ARG A 386 26.66 7.08 -7.78
N PRO A 387 26.48 8.04 -8.70
CA PRO A 387 26.79 7.86 -10.12
C PRO A 387 28.22 7.40 -10.41
N GLU A 388 29.21 7.89 -9.64
CA GLU A 388 30.61 7.48 -9.78
C GLU A 388 30.83 5.99 -9.48
N ASP A 389 30.11 5.44 -8.51
CA ASP A 389 30.20 4.02 -8.19
C ASP A 389 29.51 3.16 -9.25
N VAL A 390 28.38 3.63 -9.81
CA VAL A 390 27.69 2.97 -10.92
C VAL A 390 28.60 2.89 -12.14
N ALA A 391 29.29 3.98 -12.48
CA ALA A 391 30.29 4.01 -13.56
C ALA A 391 31.45 3.04 -13.30
N ALA A 392 31.78 2.77 -12.03
CA ALA A 392 32.75 1.76 -11.62
C ALA A 392 32.16 0.32 -11.54
N GLY A 393 30.93 0.10 -11.99
CA GLY A 393 30.27 -1.21 -11.99
C GLY A 393 29.77 -1.66 -10.62
N LYS A 394 29.66 -0.76 -9.64
CA LYS A 394 29.17 -1.04 -8.30
C LYS A 394 27.74 -0.53 -8.11
N ARG A 395 26.97 -1.23 -7.28
CA ARG A 395 25.59 -0.88 -6.94
C ARG A 395 25.39 -0.98 -5.44
N ALA A 396 24.61 -0.08 -4.87
CA ALA A 396 24.15 -0.21 -3.50
C ALA A 396 23.05 -1.28 -3.44
N LYS A 397 23.01 -2.02 -2.33
CA LYS A 397 21.95 -2.98 -2.03
C LYS A 397 21.05 -2.43 -0.92
N VAL A 398 19.74 -2.54 -1.07
CA VAL A 398 18.76 -2.15 -0.04
C VAL A 398 17.91 -3.37 0.35
N LEU A 399 17.96 -3.74 1.62
CA LEU A 399 17.18 -4.83 2.19
C LEU A 399 15.83 -4.30 2.72
N LEU A 400 14.74 -4.77 2.12
CA LEU A 400 13.36 -4.42 2.49
C LEU A 400 12.89 -5.29 3.67
N GLY A 401 13.64 -5.23 4.78
CA GLY A 401 13.53 -6.19 5.87
C GLY A 401 14.13 -7.55 5.51
N GLY A 402 13.50 -8.63 5.95
CA GLY A 402 13.91 -10.00 5.63
C GLY A 402 15.23 -10.43 6.27
N MET A 403 15.60 -9.82 7.40
CA MET A 403 16.84 -10.11 8.13
C MET A 403 16.62 -10.85 9.45
N HIS A 404 15.36 -10.93 9.90
CA HIS A 404 14.97 -11.61 11.14
C HIS A 404 13.50 -12.07 11.05
N MET A 405 13.10 -12.88 12.03
CA MET A 405 11.76 -13.45 12.14
C MET A 405 11.14 -13.14 13.51
N THR A 406 9.81 -13.04 13.56
CA THR A 406 9.03 -13.12 14.80
C THR A 406 8.20 -14.40 14.75
N GLY A 407 8.54 -15.37 15.61
CA GLY A 407 8.02 -16.73 15.47
C GLY A 407 8.48 -17.33 14.14
N THR A 408 7.54 -17.81 13.31
CA THR A 408 7.81 -18.36 11.98
C THR A 408 7.62 -17.35 10.85
N ASN A 409 7.29 -16.09 11.18
CA ASN A 409 7.02 -15.06 10.19
C ASN A 409 8.26 -14.21 9.94
N VAL A 410 8.62 -14.07 8.66
CA VAL A 410 9.68 -13.16 8.22
C VAL A 410 9.18 -11.72 8.35
N ASN A 411 9.97 -10.87 9.00
CA ASN A 411 9.66 -9.46 9.11
C ASN A 411 10.18 -8.73 7.86
N SER A 412 9.28 -8.43 6.93
CA SER A 412 9.54 -7.67 5.70
C SER A 412 8.98 -6.25 5.79
N MET A 413 9.61 -5.31 5.11
CA MET A 413 9.22 -3.90 5.06
C MET A 413 8.75 -3.50 3.66
N ASN A 414 7.87 -2.52 3.59
CA ASN A 414 7.30 -1.98 2.37
C ASN A 414 7.43 -0.45 2.37
N LEU A 415 7.42 0.15 1.18
CA LEU A 415 7.12 1.56 1.03
C LEU A 415 5.60 1.73 1.14
N MET A 416 5.15 2.36 2.23
CA MET A 416 3.74 2.63 2.49
C MET A 416 3.36 3.97 1.85
N PHE A 417 2.61 3.90 0.77
CA PHE A 417 2.29 5.05 -0.05
C PHE A 417 1.12 5.85 0.53
N GLY A 418 1.36 7.14 0.79
CA GLY A 418 0.48 7.97 1.60
C GLY A 418 0.49 7.55 3.07
N ARG A 419 -0.47 8.07 3.84
CA ARG A 419 -0.66 7.72 5.25
C ARG A 419 -2.12 7.74 5.63
N GLN A 420 -2.39 7.27 6.85
CA GLN A 420 -3.69 7.40 7.48
C GLN A 420 -3.94 8.87 7.88
N PRO A 421 -5.19 9.34 7.87
CA PRO A 421 -5.53 10.69 8.32
C PRO A 421 -5.25 10.84 9.83
N GLN A 422 -4.81 12.02 10.23
CA GLN A 422 -4.74 12.44 11.64
C GLN A 422 -5.96 13.29 12.00
N ALA A 423 -6.13 13.59 13.29
CA ALA A 423 -7.30 14.31 13.78
C ALA A 423 -7.37 15.70 13.14
N GLY A 424 -8.51 16.06 12.54
CA GLY A 424 -8.63 17.35 11.83
C GLY A 424 -8.22 17.31 10.37
N GLU A 425 -7.58 16.23 9.90
CA GLU A 425 -7.10 16.14 8.53
C GLU A 425 -8.07 15.40 7.60
N GLY A 426 -8.05 15.81 6.33
CA GLY A 426 -8.79 15.19 5.25
C GLY A 426 -8.22 15.61 3.89
N GLY A 427 -8.78 15.06 2.83
CA GLY A 427 -8.37 15.38 1.46
C GLY A 427 -7.21 14.55 0.93
N GLU A 428 -6.51 15.11 -0.04
CA GLU A 428 -5.47 14.45 -0.84
C GLU A 428 -4.08 14.72 -0.30
N ILE A 429 -3.24 13.69 -0.29
CA ILE A 429 -1.78 13.83 -0.18
C ILE A 429 -1.25 13.95 -1.60
N TYR A 430 -0.68 15.11 -1.91
CA TYR A 430 0.02 15.33 -3.17
C TYR A 430 1.53 15.11 -2.99
N MET A 431 2.13 14.39 -3.94
CA MET A 431 3.57 14.15 -4.03
C MET A 431 4.05 14.36 -5.47
N LYS A 432 5.16 15.08 -5.62
CA LYS A 432 5.77 15.38 -6.92
C LYS A 432 6.48 14.15 -7.49
N MET A 433 7.28 13.46 -6.69
CA MET A 433 8.11 12.38 -7.24
C MET A 433 8.56 11.35 -6.22
N LEU A 434 8.65 10.10 -6.65
CA LEU A 434 9.36 9.06 -5.91
C LEU A 434 10.19 8.24 -6.89
N GLU A 435 11.51 8.33 -6.77
CA GLU A 435 12.40 7.79 -7.81
C GLU A 435 13.55 6.93 -7.25
N PHE A 436 13.81 5.81 -7.92
CA PHE A 436 14.81 4.83 -7.54
C PHE A 436 15.72 4.48 -8.72
N TYR A 437 17.03 4.65 -8.56
CA TYR A 437 18.01 4.39 -9.63
C TYR A 437 19.17 3.52 -9.18
N ASP A 438 19.51 2.53 -10.00
CA ASP A 438 20.77 1.78 -9.88
C ASP A 438 20.92 1.00 -8.55
N ILE A 439 19.82 0.54 -7.95
CA ILE A 439 19.79 -0.16 -6.65
C ILE A 439 19.44 -1.64 -6.82
N ASP A 440 20.07 -2.50 -6.01
CA ASP A 440 19.65 -3.89 -5.85
C ASP A 440 18.76 -4.04 -4.60
N PHE A 441 17.47 -4.29 -4.80
CA PHE A 441 16.50 -4.52 -3.74
C PHE A 441 16.33 -6.01 -3.45
N ASP A 442 16.22 -6.34 -2.16
CA ASP A 442 16.20 -7.73 -1.72
C ASP A 442 15.46 -7.90 -0.38
N CYS A 443 14.98 -9.12 -0.10
CA CYS A 443 14.38 -9.53 1.18
C CYS A 443 14.94 -10.91 1.57
N PRO A 444 16.12 -10.97 2.22
CA PRO A 444 16.97 -12.17 2.24
C PRO A 444 16.32 -13.46 2.77
N MET A 445 15.52 -13.35 3.82
CA MET A 445 14.85 -14.48 4.46
C MET A 445 13.43 -14.74 3.95
N ALA A 446 12.96 -14.02 2.92
CA ALA A 446 11.61 -14.20 2.41
C ALA A 446 11.35 -15.66 2.01
N LEU A 447 10.20 -16.17 2.43
CA LEU A 447 9.74 -17.53 2.21
C LEU A 447 8.67 -17.56 1.13
N THR A 448 8.71 -18.56 0.27
CA THR A 448 7.73 -18.83 -0.79
C THR A 448 6.71 -19.89 -0.35
N TYR A 449 5.75 -20.20 -1.21
CA TYR A 449 4.86 -21.34 -1.06
C TYR A 449 5.62 -22.66 -0.97
N GLY A 450 6.69 -22.82 -1.75
CA GLY A 450 7.53 -24.02 -1.70
C GLY A 450 8.18 -24.20 -0.32
N ASP A 451 8.67 -23.10 0.28
CA ASP A 451 9.20 -23.11 1.65
C ASP A 451 8.12 -23.44 2.70
N ASN A 452 6.90 -22.95 2.48
CA ASN A 452 5.77 -23.29 3.33
C ASN A 452 5.43 -24.77 3.30
N VAL A 453 5.41 -25.37 2.11
CA VAL A 453 5.19 -26.81 1.96
C VAL A 453 6.34 -27.64 2.54
N ALA A 454 7.56 -27.13 2.50
CA ALA A 454 8.72 -27.73 3.16
C ALA A 454 8.72 -27.54 4.70
N GLY A 455 7.73 -26.84 5.27
CA GLY A 455 7.60 -26.65 6.72
C GLY A 455 8.49 -25.56 7.32
N LEU A 456 9.02 -24.64 6.51
CA LEU A 456 9.96 -23.60 6.97
C LEU A 456 9.27 -22.34 7.52
N GLY A 457 8.00 -22.12 7.20
CA GLY A 457 7.24 -20.96 7.66
C GLY A 457 6.15 -20.54 6.68
N SER A 458 5.43 -19.47 6.97
CA SER A 458 4.41 -18.94 6.06
C SER A 458 5.06 -18.19 4.89
N ALA A 459 4.45 -18.25 3.70
CA ALA A 459 4.92 -17.46 2.57
C ALA A 459 4.88 -15.96 2.91
N THR A 460 5.94 -15.24 2.57
CA THR A 460 6.15 -13.84 2.99
C THR A 460 5.21 -12.89 2.24
N GLY A 461 4.55 -12.01 3.00
CA GLY A 461 3.51 -11.13 2.49
C GLY A 461 3.99 -9.74 2.07
N ASN A 462 5.10 -9.65 1.32
CA ASN A 462 5.78 -8.38 1.02
C ASN A 462 5.46 -7.78 -0.37
N TYR A 463 5.62 -6.46 -0.45
CA TYR A 463 5.45 -5.64 -1.64
C TYR A 463 6.61 -4.64 -1.74
N PHE A 464 6.83 -4.06 -2.93
CA PHE A 464 7.66 -2.86 -3.03
C PHE A 464 6.88 -1.64 -2.55
N ILE A 465 5.66 -1.47 -3.09
CA ILE A 465 4.69 -0.43 -2.71
C ILE A 465 3.41 -1.07 -2.17
N ASN A 466 2.99 -0.63 -0.99
CA ASN A 466 1.71 -0.99 -0.38
C ASN A 466 0.99 0.26 0.13
N MET A 467 -0.30 0.16 0.46
CA MET A 467 -1.11 1.27 0.97
C MET A 467 -1.91 0.85 2.19
N PHE A 468 -2.25 1.82 3.04
CA PHE A 468 -3.17 1.61 4.15
C PHE A 468 -4.60 1.44 3.64
N SER A 469 -5.36 0.51 4.21
CA SER A 469 -6.77 0.28 3.86
C SER A 469 -7.68 1.48 4.14
N ASN A 470 -7.31 2.29 5.11
CA ASN A 470 -7.94 3.56 5.49
C ASN A 470 -7.01 4.75 5.20
N GLY A 471 -6.09 4.61 4.24
CA GLY A 471 -5.21 5.69 3.82
C GLY A 471 -5.97 6.83 3.14
N MET A 472 -5.42 8.05 3.21
CA MET A 472 -5.96 9.24 2.55
C MET A 472 -5.98 9.09 1.02
N ALA A 473 -6.66 10.01 0.31
CA ALA A 473 -6.49 10.11 -1.13
C ALA A 473 -5.02 10.47 -1.45
N VAL A 474 -4.50 10.02 -2.59
CA VAL A 474 -3.10 10.29 -2.97
C VAL A 474 -3.03 10.64 -4.45
N HIS A 475 -2.31 11.72 -4.76
CA HIS A 475 -1.91 12.08 -6.11
C HIS A 475 -0.38 12.10 -6.18
N LEU A 476 0.17 11.24 -7.03
CA LEU A 476 1.59 11.19 -7.36
C LEU A 476 1.81 11.67 -8.78
N GLU A 477 2.66 12.68 -8.98
CA GLU A 477 2.99 13.11 -10.34
C GLU A 477 3.94 12.14 -11.03
N SER A 478 5.00 11.67 -10.36
CA SER A 478 6.00 10.80 -10.97
C SER A 478 6.47 9.66 -10.08
N PHE A 479 6.37 8.43 -10.57
CA PHE A 479 7.02 7.25 -9.99
C PHE A 479 8.04 6.69 -10.97
N VAL A 480 9.31 6.65 -10.58
CA VAL A 480 10.39 6.14 -11.46
C VAL A 480 11.17 5.04 -10.77
N VAL A 481 11.33 3.92 -11.45
CA VAL A 481 12.23 2.84 -11.04
C VAL A 481 13.07 2.45 -12.25
N LYS A 482 14.36 2.78 -12.22
CA LYS A 482 15.24 2.61 -13.37
C LYS A 482 16.51 1.86 -13.04
N ASN A 483 16.83 0.90 -13.90
CA ASN A 483 18.04 0.09 -13.80
C ASN A 483 18.19 -0.50 -12.40
N CYS A 484 17.12 -0.99 -11.77
CA CYS A 484 17.10 -1.65 -10.47
C CYS A 484 17.03 -3.17 -10.60
N THR A 485 17.43 -3.88 -9.55
CA THR A 485 17.23 -5.34 -9.42
C THR A 485 16.26 -5.59 -8.27
N PHE A 486 15.32 -6.51 -8.44
CA PHE A 486 14.39 -6.92 -7.40
C PHE A 486 14.45 -8.43 -7.23
N LYS A 487 14.80 -8.85 -6.01
CA LYS A 487 14.82 -10.24 -5.58
C LYS A 487 13.88 -10.43 -4.39
N ARG A 488 13.21 -11.58 -4.30
CA ARG A 488 12.42 -11.99 -3.13
C ARG A 488 11.25 -11.07 -2.77
N LEU A 489 10.60 -10.49 -3.78
CA LEU A 489 9.26 -9.90 -3.65
C LEU A 489 8.21 -10.97 -3.92
N VAL A 490 7.71 -11.62 -2.87
CA VAL A 490 6.96 -12.87 -2.96
C VAL A 490 5.48 -12.63 -3.29
N ARG A 491 4.84 -11.58 -2.75
CA ARG A 491 3.39 -11.43 -2.83
C ARG A 491 2.87 -10.49 -3.92
N GLY A 492 3.58 -9.40 -4.21
CA GLY A 492 3.23 -8.43 -5.26
C GLY A 492 4.28 -7.32 -5.38
N PHE A 493 4.10 -6.39 -6.33
CA PHE A 493 5.01 -5.24 -6.49
C PHE A 493 4.36 -3.93 -6.08
N ILE A 494 3.23 -3.57 -6.70
CA ILE A 494 2.40 -2.41 -6.29
C ILE A 494 1.01 -2.90 -5.91
N ARG A 495 0.57 -2.53 -4.70
CA ARG A 495 -0.78 -2.80 -4.22
C ARG A 495 -1.50 -1.51 -3.85
N GLU A 496 -2.50 -1.16 -4.67
CA GLU A 496 -3.47 -0.11 -4.33
C GLU A 496 -4.52 -0.69 -3.36
N GLN A 497 -4.85 0.06 -2.31
CA GLN A 497 -5.89 -0.34 -1.37
C GLN A 497 -6.61 0.88 -0.78
N GLY A 498 -7.86 0.66 -0.39
CA GLY A 498 -8.69 1.60 0.34
C GLY A 498 -9.87 2.14 -0.49
N PRO A 499 -10.75 2.92 0.14
CA PRO A 499 -11.90 3.54 -0.54
C PRO A 499 -11.55 4.88 -1.21
N ASN A 500 -10.51 5.56 -0.72
CA ASN A 500 -10.09 6.87 -1.23
C ASN A 500 -9.36 6.75 -2.57
N TYR A 501 -9.61 7.70 -3.47
CA TYR A 501 -9.06 7.68 -4.81
C TYR A 501 -7.52 7.79 -4.83
N LYS A 502 -6.91 7.28 -5.91
CA LYS A 502 -5.46 7.25 -6.13
C LYS A 502 -5.15 7.63 -7.57
N ILE A 503 -4.38 8.69 -7.78
CA ILE A 503 -4.01 9.23 -9.10
C ILE A 503 -2.49 9.18 -9.25
N TRP A 504 -2.01 8.54 -10.31
CA TRP A 504 -0.59 8.44 -10.64
C TRP A 504 -0.42 8.98 -12.05
N ASP A 505 0.19 10.17 -12.19
CA ASP A 505 0.25 10.84 -13.49
C ASP A 505 1.23 10.16 -14.43
N HIS A 506 2.44 9.87 -13.95
CA HIS A 506 3.48 9.20 -14.71
C HIS A 506 4.14 8.08 -13.91
N VAL A 507 4.23 6.91 -14.52
CA VAL A 507 4.93 5.74 -13.98
C VAL A 507 5.92 5.23 -15.00
N LEU A 508 7.19 5.16 -14.62
CA LEU A 508 8.26 4.61 -15.44
C LEU A 508 8.98 3.48 -14.71
N ILE A 509 8.77 2.25 -15.19
CA ILE A 509 9.53 1.08 -14.79
C ILE A 509 10.45 0.70 -15.96
N GLU A 510 11.72 1.05 -15.86
CA GLU A 510 12.68 0.98 -16.97
C GLU A 510 13.94 0.17 -16.66
N ASP A 511 14.33 -0.71 -17.59
CA ASP A 511 15.63 -1.42 -17.55
C ASP A 511 15.89 -2.21 -16.27
N ASN A 512 14.85 -2.66 -15.57
CA ASN A 512 14.97 -3.40 -14.31
C ASN A 512 15.11 -4.91 -14.52
N GLN A 513 15.51 -5.62 -13.47
CA GLN A 513 15.54 -7.08 -13.41
C GLN A 513 14.67 -7.57 -12.25
N PHE A 514 13.79 -8.54 -12.52
CA PHE A 514 12.94 -9.20 -11.54
C PHE A 514 13.16 -10.71 -11.63
N PHE A 515 13.60 -11.32 -10.54
CA PHE A 515 13.77 -12.78 -10.44
C PHE A 515 13.64 -13.22 -8.98
N ASP A 516 13.38 -14.51 -8.74
CA ASP A 516 13.06 -15.02 -7.40
C ASP A 516 11.91 -14.21 -6.75
N CYS A 517 10.92 -13.84 -7.57
CA CYS A 517 9.78 -13.01 -7.20
C CYS A 517 8.47 -13.76 -7.49
N GLY A 518 7.45 -13.56 -6.67
CA GLY A 518 6.19 -14.31 -6.74
C GLY A 518 6.21 -15.58 -5.89
N TYR A 519 5.43 -16.58 -6.31
CA TYR A 519 5.33 -17.91 -5.69
C TYR A 519 4.75 -17.88 -4.27
N TYR A 520 3.80 -16.97 -4.01
CA TYR A 520 3.17 -16.83 -2.70
C TYR A 520 2.18 -17.96 -2.36
N SER A 521 1.51 -18.57 -3.34
CA SER A 521 0.56 -19.68 -3.09
C SER A 521 0.54 -20.73 -4.20
N ASN A 522 -0.23 -21.81 -4.02
CA ASN A 522 -0.31 -22.98 -4.92
C ASN A 522 -0.78 -22.71 -6.37
N GLY A 523 -1.44 -21.58 -6.64
CA GLY A 523 -1.94 -21.24 -7.99
C GLY A 523 -1.26 -20.03 -8.59
N ALA A 524 0.02 -19.79 -8.28
CA ALA A 524 0.64 -18.47 -8.46
C ALA A 524 -0.21 -17.34 -7.84
N GLY A 525 -0.97 -17.65 -6.79
CA GLY A 525 -1.84 -16.70 -6.10
C GLY A 525 -1.02 -15.75 -5.23
N GLY A 526 -1.70 -14.77 -4.64
CA GLY A 526 -1.08 -13.57 -4.07
C GLY A 526 -1.81 -12.35 -4.61
N TYR A 527 -1.07 -11.29 -4.92
CA TYR A 527 -1.59 -10.16 -5.67
C TYR A 527 -0.97 -10.10 -7.07
N PRO A 528 -1.69 -9.57 -8.07
CA PRO A 528 -1.09 -9.13 -9.33
C PRO A 528 0.18 -8.31 -9.09
N TRP A 529 1.08 -8.27 -10.07
CA TRP A 529 2.30 -7.47 -9.99
C TRP A 529 1.93 -5.99 -9.77
N ILE A 530 1.02 -5.45 -10.58
CA ILE A 530 0.26 -4.21 -10.29
C ILE A 530 -1.19 -4.56 -9.96
N ALA A 531 -1.58 -4.37 -8.71
CA ALA A 531 -2.93 -4.61 -8.22
C ALA A 531 -3.68 -3.30 -8.00
N GLY A 532 -4.47 -2.87 -8.99
CA GLY A 532 -5.48 -1.82 -8.83
C GLY A 532 -6.61 -2.29 -7.91
N SER A 533 -7.02 -1.44 -6.97
CA SER A 533 -8.13 -1.68 -6.06
C SER A 533 -9.46 -1.62 -6.79
N GLY A 534 -9.56 -0.75 -7.81
CA GLY A 534 -10.75 -0.52 -8.61
C GLY A 534 -11.97 -0.06 -7.81
N ASN A 535 -11.77 0.42 -6.58
CA ASN A 535 -12.89 0.73 -5.69
C ASN A 535 -13.46 2.13 -5.94
N ASN A 536 -12.65 3.07 -6.46
CA ASN A 536 -13.03 4.47 -6.61
C ASN A 536 -12.99 4.90 -8.08
N ALA A 537 -14.08 5.50 -8.57
CA ALA A 537 -14.21 5.97 -9.94
C ALA A 537 -13.21 7.08 -10.32
N ASN A 538 -12.76 7.86 -9.34
CA ASN A 538 -11.80 8.95 -9.54
C ASN A 538 -10.34 8.46 -9.56
N SER A 539 -10.07 7.19 -9.25
CA SER A 539 -8.72 6.64 -9.33
C SER A 539 -8.27 6.50 -10.78
N ASN A 540 -6.99 6.71 -11.03
CA ASN A 540 -6.32 6.35 -12.28
C ASN A 540 -4.83 6.08 -11.99
N LEU A 541 -4.48 4.80 -11.88
CA LEU A 541 -3.08 4.37 -11.75
C LEU A 541 -2.35 4.33 -13.09
N TYR A 542 -3.11 4.33 -14.19
CA TYR A 542 -2.60 4.02 -15.53
C TYR A 542 -2.67 5.23 -16.46
N LYS A 543 -2.64 6.46 -15.92
CA LYS A 543 -2.79 7.70 -16.71
C LYS A 543 -1.66 7.84 -17.74
N ASP A 544 -0.43 7.55 -17.32
CA ASP A 544 0.72 7.31 -18.18
C ASP A 544 1.64 6.26 -17.53
N PHE A 545 1.49 4.99 -17.90
CA PHE A 545 2.20 3.88 -17.28
C PHE A 545 3.10 3.18 -18.29
N VAL A 546 4.41 3.29 -18.09
CA VAL A 546 5.45 2.78 -18.98
C VAL A 546 6.25 1.69 -18.31
N VAL A 547 6.25 0.50 -18.92
CA VAL A 547 7.10 -0.63 -18.56
C VAL A 547 7.95 -0.98 -19.77
N ARG A 548 9.24 -0.65 -19.71
CA ARG A 548 10.14 -0.87 -20.86
C ARG A 548 11.54 -1.36 -20.53
N GLY A 549 12.11 -2.17 -21.42
CA GLY A 549 13.49 -2.66 -21.26
C GLY A 549 13.71 -3.62 -20.08
N ASN A 550 12.65 -4.03 -19.38
CA ASN A 550 12.77 -4.84 -18.17
C ASN A 550 12.95 -6.33 -18.48
N THR A 551 13.48 -7.07 -17.52
CA THR A 551 13.55 -8.53 -17.55
C THR A 551 12.78 -9.12 -16.40
N PHE A 552 11.82 -10.00 -16.70
CA PHE A 552 11.07 -10.79 -15.73
C PHE A 552 11.44 -12.26 -15.93
N TYR A 553 12.13 -12.83 -14.96
CA TYR A 553 12.62 -14.19 -15.02
C TYR A 553 11.94 -15.07 -13.99
N ASP A 554 11.19 -16.07 -14.49
CA ASP A 554 10.52 -17.11 -13.71
C ASP A 554 9.70 -16.55 -12.53
N CYS A 555 8.92 -15.50 -12.80
CA CYS A 555 8.13 -14.78 -11.81
C CYS A 555 6.65 -15.22 -11.86
N PRO A 556 6.16 -16.09 -10.95
CA PRO A 556 4.76 -16.50 -10.92
C PRO A 556 3.89 -15.54 -10.10
N PHE A 557 3.41 -14.48 -10.76
CA PHE A 557 2.34 -13.57 -10.27
C PHE A 557 1.01 -13.83 -10.99
N PRO A 558 -0.17 -13.68 -10.35
CA PRO A 558 -1.47 -13.98 -10.96
C PRO A 558 -1.75 -13.24 -12.26
N SER A 559 -1.31 -11.99 -12.34
CA SER A 559 -1.32 -11.18 -13.56
C SER A 559 -0.31 -10.05 -13.47
N PHE A 560 0.06 -9.46 -14.61
CA PHE A 560 1.00 -8.33 -14.63
C PHE A 560 0.28 -7.03 -14.30
N PHE A 561 -0.70 -6.66 -15.12
CA PHE A 561 -1.62 -5.54 -14.88
C PHE A 561 -3.00 -6.06 -14.51
N SER A 562 -3.60 -5.48 -13.47
CA SER A 562 -4.94 -5.85 -13.04
C SER A 562 -5.78 -4.65 -12.63
N GLU A 563 -6.96 -4.55 -13.24
CA GLU A 563 -8.02 -3.64 -12.83
C GLU A 563 -9.38 -4.21 -13.26
N THR A 564 -10.19 -4.63 -12.29
CA THR A 564 -11.35 -5.51 -12.58
C THR A 564 -12.65 -5.10 -11.91
N LYS A 565 -12.66 -4.06 -11.08
CA LYS A 565 -13.83 -3.77 -10.22
C LYS A 565 -14.67 -2.61 -10.70
N GLN A 566 -14.07 -1.48 -11.08
CA GLN A 566 -14.82 -0.29 -11.47
C GLN A 566 -15.37 -0.41 -12.91
N SER A 567 -16.51 0.24 -13.17
CA SER A 567 -17.16 0.30 -14.48
C SER A 567 -17.51 1.72 -14.95
N ALA A 568 -17.53 2.71 -14.06
CA ALA A 568 -17.89 4.10 -14.35
C ALA A 568 -16.72 5.05 -14.04
N TRP A 569 -15.63 4.93 -14.81
CA TRP A 569 -14.42 5.72 -14.60
C TRP A 569 -14.63 7.22 -14.81
N LYS A 570 -14.07 8.02 -13.91
CA LYS A 570 -14.02 9.49 -13.94
C LYS A 570 -12.58 10.03 -13.98
N GLY A 571 -11.60 9.20 -13.61
CA GLY A 571 -10.16 9.56 -13.62
C GLY A 571 -9.51 9.68 -15.01
N GLY A 572 -10.28 9.58 -16.09
CA GLY A 572 -9.81 9.71 -17.47
C GLY A 572 -9.30 8.41 -18.09
N ALA A 573 -8.78 8.55 -19.31
CA ALA A 573 -8.24 7.44 -20.11
C ALA A 573 -6.99 6.82 -19.48
N TRP A 574 -6.75 5.54 -19.78
CA TRP A 574 -5.48 4.89 -19.50
C TRP A 574 -4.52 5.05 -20.69
N ASN A 575 -3.23 5.21 -20.41
CA ASN A 575 -2.16 5.13 -21.39
C ASN A 575 -1.11 4.13 -20.89
N ILE A 576 -1.13 2.90 -21.40
CA ILE A 576 -0.26 1.81 -20.96
C ILE A 576 0.74 1.47 -22.05
N THR A 577 2.03 1.60 -21.76
CA THR A 577 3.13 1.16 -22.61
C THR A 577 3.82 -0.05 -21.99
N PHE A 578 3.92 -1.13 -22.74
CA PHE A 578 4.60 -2.36 -22.38
C PHE A 578 5.49 -2.78 -23.55
N GLU A 579 6.75 -2.35 -23.55
CA GLU A 579 7.62 -2.52 -24.73
C GLU A 579 9.05 -2.95 -24.43
N ASN A 580 9.69 -3.63 -25.38
CA ASN A 580 11.09 -4.05 -25.25
C ASN A 580 11.38 -4.82 -23.95
N ASN A 581 10.40 -5.51 -23.37
CA ASN A 581 10.59 -6.33 -22.18
C ASN A 581 10.95 -7.77 -22.57
N THR A 582 11.76 -8.43 -21.76
CA THR A 582 12.04 -9.87 -21.87
C THR A 582 11.35 -10.61 -20.73
N LEU A 583 10.40 -11.48 -21.07
CA LEU A 583 9.66 -12.31 -20.13
C LEU A 583 10.11 -13.76 -20.34
N VAL A 584 10.88 -14.30 -19.41
CA VAL A 584 11.23 -15.72 -19.40
C VAL A 584 10.39 -16.40 -18.32
N ASN A 585 9.59 -17.38 -18.71
CA ASN A 585 8.75 -18.16 -17.79
C ASN A 585 7.82 -17.31 -16.91
N TRP A 586 7.21 -16.27 -17.48
CA TRP A 586 6.19 -15.51 -16.76
C TRP A 586 4.97 -16.37 -16.41
N ASN A 587 4.65 -16.44 -15.11
CA ASN A 587 3.56 -17.25 -14.53
C ASN A 587 3.25 -18.56 -15.26
N THR A 588 4.25 -19.44 -15.31
CA THR A 588 4.14 -20.78 -15.89
C THR A 588 3.27 -21.75 -15.09
N ARG A 589 2.80 -21.33 -13.90
CA ARG A 589 2.19 -22.21 -12.89
C ARG A 589 0.67 -22.24 -12.93
N ALA A 590 0.03 -21.10 -13.22
CA ALA A 590 -1.43 -20.99 -13.21
C ALA A 590 -2.03 -20.26 -14.41
N ALA A 591 -1.27 -20.10 -15.50
CA ALA A 591 -1.74 -19.39 -16.69
C ALA A 591 -2.18 -17.95 -16.38
N GLY A 592 -1.40 -17.22 -15.60
CA GLY A 592 -1.70 -15.82 -15.32
C GLY A 592 -1.62 -14.97 -16.56
N ASN A 593 -2.60 -14.08 -16.73
CA ASN A 593 -2.66 -13.17 -17.85
C ASN A 593 -1.63 -12.04 -17.67
N ILE A 594 -1.02 -11.56 -18.76
CA ILE A 594 -0.28 -10.29 -18.69
C ILE A 594 -1.26 -9.16 -18.38
N PHE A 595 -2.38 -9.09 -19.11
CA PHE A 595 -3.40 -8.07 -18.89
C PHE A 595 -4.69 -8.69 -18.34
N ASN A 596 -5.15 -8.22 -17.18
CA ASN A 596 -6.43 -8.64 -16.58
C ASN A 596 -7.29 -7.40 -16.30
N MET A 597 -7.99 -6.92 -17.33
CA MET A 597 -8.67 -5.62 -17.31
C MET A 597 -10.16 -5.74 -17.59
N ARG A 598 -10.99 -5.00 -16.85
CA ARG A 598 -12.44 -4.92 -17.08
C ARG A 598 -12.89 -3.46 -17.14
N ASN A 599 -13.85 -3.18 -18.02
CA ASN A 599 -14.46 -1.87 -18.21
C ASN A 599 -13.43 -0.77 -18.49
N ILE A 600 -12.65 -0.94 -19.57
CA ILE A 600 -11.56 -0.02 -19.94
C ILE A 600 -12.14 1.38 -20.22
N PRO A 601 -11.60 2.47 -19.65
CA PRO A 601 -12.08 3.82 -19.94
C PRO A 601 -12.02 4.16 -21.43
N ASP A 602 -12.96 4.98 -21.88
CA ASP A 602 -12.98 5.52 -23.24
C ASP A 602 -11.72 6.33 -23.54
N GLY A 603 -11.25 6.26 -24.79
CA GLY A 603 -10.03 6.92 -25.23
C GLY A 603 -8.73 6.26 -24.75
N SER A 604 -8.78 5.14 -24.03
CA SER A 604 -7.57 4.47 -23.53
C SER A 604 -6.67 3.97 -24.66
N THR A 605 -5.36 4.01 -24.44
CA THR A 605 -4.33 3.58 -25.38
C THR A 605 -3.45 2.51 -24.77
N TYR A 606 -3.19 1.46 -25.56
CA TYR A 606 -2.22 0.42 -25.24
C TYR A 606 -1.13 0.41 -26.29
N THR A 607 0.13 0.53 -25.87
CA THR A 607 1.31 0.35 -26.73
C THR A 607 2.06 -0.89 -26.27
N VAL A 608 1.95 -1.99 -27.03
CA VAL A 608 2.54 -3.28 -26.67
C VAL A 608 3.44 -3.74 -27.80
N LYS A 609 4.74 -3.44 -27.69
CA LYS A 609 5.67 -3.59 -28.82
C LYS A 609 7.00 -4.22 -28.47
N ASN A 610 7.60 -4.91 -29.43
CA ASN A 610 8.98 -5.39 -29.32
C ASN A 610 9.26 -6.26 -28.08
N ASN A 611 8.25 -6.90 -27.49
CA ASN A 611 8.47 -7.75 -26.31
C ASN A 611 8.94 -9.14 -26.73
N LEU A 612 9.83 -9.73 -25.94
CA LEU A 612 10.30 -11.11 -26.09
C LEU A 612 9.66 -11.99 -25.02
N ILE A 613 8.94 -13.03 -25.42
CA ILE A 613 8.31 -14.00 -24.53
C ILE A 613 8.97 -15.38 -24.73
N VAL A 614 9.56 -15.93 -23.68
CA VAL A 614 10.33 -17.18 -23.74
C VAL A 614 9.76 -18.17 -22.73
N LEU A 615 9.51 -19.39 -23.18
CA LEU A 615 9.22 -20.54 -22.33
C LEU A 615 10.37 -21.53 -22.45
N THR A 616 10.99 -21.87 -21.32
CA THR A 616 12.17 -22.74 -21.29
C THR A 616 12.31 -23.50 -19.97
N LYS A 617 12.77 -24.75 -20.01
CA LYS A 617 13.07 -25.56 -18.83
C LYS A 617 14.07 -26.67 -19.16
N GLN A 618 14.75 -27.19 -18.14
CA GLN A 618 15.64 -28.34 -18.27
C GLN A 618 14.85 -29.62 -18.59
N ASP A 619 15.52 -30.59 -19.21
CA ASP A 619 14.94 -31.92 -19.44
C ASP A 619 14.58 -32.60 -18.12
N GLY A 620 13.37 -33.17 -18.06
CA GLY A 620 12.81 -33.82 -16.87
C GLY A 620 12.34 -32.86 -15.78
N ASP A 621 12.33 -31.55 -16.04
CA ASP A 621 11.72 -30.57 -15.16
C ASP A 621 10.20 -30.60 -15.25
N VAL A 622 9.50 -30.65 -14.12
CA VAL A 622 8.05 -30.85 -14.09
C VAL A 622 7.21 -29.58 -14.28
N ARG A 623 7.83 -28.39 -14.36
CA ARG A 623 7.07 -27.14 -14.58
C ARG A 623 6.16 -27.25 -15.79
N LYS A 624 4.91 -26.80 -15.64
CA LYS A 624 3.85 -26.96 -16.65
C LYS A 624 4.06 -26.12 -17.90
N MET A 625 4.78 -25.00 -17.79
CA MET A 625 5.02 -24.04 -18.87
C MET A 625 3.73 -23.46 -19.46
N THR A 626 2.71 -23.26 -18.61
CA THR A 626 1.42 -22.71 -19.04
C THR A 626 1.45 -21.19 -18.97
N MET A 627 1.17 -20.48 -20.06
CA MET A 627 1.17 -19.01 -20.07
C MET A 627 -0.10 -18.47 -20.74
N ALA A 628 -0.66 -17.39 -20.18
CA ALA A 628 -1.83 -16.72 -20.74
C ALA A 628 -1.56 -15.26 -21.16
N GLY A 629 -2.24 -14.83 -22.22
CA GLY A 629 -2.08 -13.49 -22.78
C GLY A 629 -2.88 -12.43 -22.02
N ALA A 630 -4.20 -12.47 -22.10
CA ALA A 630 -5.06 -11.45 -21.53
C ALA A 630 -6.49 -11.93 -21.16
N ASP A 631 -7.10 -11.31 -20.15
CA ASP A 631 -8.56 -11.32 -19.94
C ASP A 631 -9.04 -9.87 -20.02
N ILE A 632 -9.69 -9.51 -21.14
CA ILE A 632 -10.16 -8.17 -21.46
C ILE A 632 -11.66 -8.21 -21.73
N ARG A 633 -12.47 -7.62 -20.86
CA ARG A 633 -13.93 -7.82 -20.93
C ARG A 633 -14.65 -6.90 -21.90
N LYS A 634 -14.61 -5.60 -21.65
CA LYS A 634 -15.32 -4.58 -22.41
C LYS A 634 -14.72 -3.21 -22.10
N THR A 635 -15.02 -2.24 -22.95
CA THR A 635 -14.83 -0.82 -22.66
C THR A 635 -15.96 -0.30 -21.78
N MET A 636 -15.78 0.88 -21.19
CA MET A 636 -16.81 1.55 -20.42
C MET A 636 -18.02 1.85 -21.31
N THR A 637 -19.22 1.85 -20.73
CA THR A 637 -20.43 2.25 -21.46
C THR A 637 -20.58 3.76 -21.38
N MET A 638 -20.75 4.40 -22.53
CA MET A 638 -20.92 5.85 -22.67
C MET A 638 -22.34 6.28 -22.30
N ALA A 639 -22.55 7.59 -22.13
CA ALA A 639 -23.85 8.14 -21.71
C ALA A 639 -24.99 7.85 -22.70
N ASP A 640 -24.69 7.66 -23.98
CA ASP A 640 -25.64 7.28 -25.03
C ASP A 640 -25.89 5.76 -25.12
N GLY A 641 -25.29 4.97 -24.22
CA GLY A 641 -25.40 3.52 -24.17
C GLY A 641 -24.43 2.78 -25.09
N THR A 642 -23.60 3.48 -25.86
CA THR A 642 -22.59 2.86 -26.73
C THR A 642 -21.38 2.38 -25.93
N ALA A 643 -20.58 1.50 -26.54
CA ALA A 643 -19.29 1.10 -25.98
C ALA A 643 -18.26 2.20 -26.24
N GLY A 644 -17.43 2.51 -25.25
CA GLY A 644 -16.25 3.35 -25.44
C GLY A 644 -15.27 2.73 -26.43
N HIS A 645 -14.35 3.55 -26.93
CA HIS A 645 -13.40 3.20 -27.97
C HIS A 645 -11.96 3.30 -27.48
N VAL A 646 -11.11 2.34 -27.85
CA VAL A 646 -9.70 2.31 -27.43
C VAL A 646 -8.75 2.19 -28.62
N THR A 647 -7.50 2.60 -28.43
CA THR A 647 -6.42 2.45 -29.42
C THR A 647 -5.45 1.34 -28.99
N LEU A 648 -5.22 0.38 -29.86
CA LEU A 648 -4.31 -0.74 -29.64
C LEU A 648 -3.14 -0.66 -30.62
N ASN A 649 -1.96 -0.29 -30.13
CA ASN A 649 -0.70 -0.24 -30.88
C ASN A 649 0.12 -1.49 -30.56
N PHE A 650 -0.19 -2.60 -31.21
CA PHE A 650 0.50 -3.88 -30.99
C PHE A 650 1.36 -4.22 -32.20
N ASP A 651 2.65 -4.42 -32.01
CA ASP A 651 3.55 -4.74 -33.12
C ASP A 651 4.84 -5.41 -32.66
N ASN A 652 5.44 -6.25 -33.53
CA ASN A 652 6.75 -6.88 -33.30
C ASN A 652 6.91 -7.59 -31.94
N ASN A 653 5.87 -8.21 -31.39
CA ASN A 653 6.03 -9.06 -30.21
C ASN A 653 6.45 -10.45 -30.69
N TYR A 654 7.52 -11.01 -30.11
CA TYR A 654 8.09 -12.29 -30.55
C TYR A 654 8.25 -13.29 -29.41
N SER A 655 8.27 -14.58 -29.78
CA SER A 655 8.66 -15.69 -28.92
C SER A 655 9.64 -16.63 -29.62
N THR A 656 10.34 -17.43 -28.82
CA THR A 656 11.12 -18.59 -29.31
C THR A 656 10.20 -19.75 -29.71
N ASN A 657 10.73 -20.78 -30.40
CA ASN A 657 9.97 -21.88 -30.97
C ASN A 657 9.71 -23.10 -30.04
N THR A 658 9.72 -22.90 -28.71
CA THR A 658 9.57 -24.00 -27.72
C THR A 658 8.32 -23.85 -26.86
N PHE A 659 7.78 -25.00 -26.39
CA PHE A 659 6.58 -25.09 -25.55
C PHE A 659 5.34 -24.40 -26.15
N LEU A 660 5.23 -24.43 -27.48
CA LEU A 660 4.10 -23.85 -28.19
C LEU A 660 2.85 -24.72 -28.06
N SER A 661 1.70 -24.08 -27.90
CA SER A 661 0.38 -24.70 -27.99
C SER A 661 -0.27 -24.26 -29.30
N ASN A 662 -0.56 -25.22 -30.19
CA ASN A 662 -1.10 -24.94 -31.54
C ASN A 662 -0.26 -23.91 -32.32
N GLY A 663 1.07 -23.98 -32.17
CA GLY A 663 2.00 -23.05 -32.84
C GLY A 663 2.10 -21.66 -32.21
N GLN A 664 1.47 -21.41 -31.05
CA GLN A 664 1.50 -20.13 -30.35
C GLN A 664 2.14 -20.27 -28.96
N ILE A 665 2.76 -19.19 -28.48
CA ILE A 665 3.41 -19.17 -27.15
C ILE A 665 2.38 -19.19 -25.99
N PHE A 666 1.20 -18.60 -26.20
CA PHE A 666 0.14 -18.60 -25.21
C PHE A 666 -0.65 -19.90 -25.30
N SER A 667 -0.63 -20.69 -24.23
CA SER A 667 -1.47 -21.88 -24.11
C SER A 667 -2.92 -21.54 -23.75
N ASN A 668 -3.17 -20.35 -23.20
CA ASN A 668 -4.49 -19.83 -22.88
C ASN A 668 -4.64 -18.34 -23.25
N ASN A 669 -5.86 -17.92 -23.59
CA ASN A 669 -6.24 -16.52 -23.82
C ASN A 669 -5.23 -15.67 -24.64
N PRO A 670 -4.83 -16.12 -25.84
CA PRO A 670 -3.95 -15.32 -26.70
C PRO A 670 -4.61 -13.97 -27.02
N TRP A 671 -3.81 -12.92 -27.24
CA TRP A 671 -4.35 -11.57 -27.46
C TRP A 671 -5.30 -11.47 -28.67
N THR A 672 -5.15 -12.36 -29.65
CA THR A 672 -6.02 -12.50 -30.83
C THR A 672 -7.37 -13.13 -30.54
N ALA A 673 -7.61 -13.68 -29.35
CA ALA A 673 -8.86 -14.37 -29.04
C ALA A 673 -10.07 -13.42 -29.15
N THR A 674 -11.22 -13.99 -29.54
CA THR A 674 -12.42 -13.21 -29.89
C THR A 674 -13.49 -13.23 -28.78
N LYS A 675 -13.13 -13.75 -27.61
CA LYS A 675 -13.97 -13.77 -26.41
C LYS A 675 -13.16 -13.31 -25.20
N ASN A 676 -13.65 -12.30 -24.48
CA ASN A 676 -13.01 -11.73 -23.30
C ASN A 676 -11.52 -11.41 -23.55
N ASN A 677 -11.21 -10.77 -24.69
CA ASN A 677 -9.83 -10.44 -25.07
C ASN A 677 -9.76 -9.19 -25.97
N PHE A 678 -8.56 -8.69 -26.26
CA PHE A 678 -8.35 -7.57 -27.18
C PHE A 678 -8.96 -7.81 -28.56
N GLY A 679 -8.83 -9.02 -29.11
CA GLY A 679 -9.47 -9.41 -30.37
C GLY A 679 -11.01 -9.29 -30.34
N THR A 680 -11.64 -9.33 -29.16
CA THR A 680 -13.08 -9.06 -29.02
C THR A 680 -13.40 -7.59 -29.33
N LEU A 681 -12.58 -6.68 -28.80
CA LEU A 681 -12.75 -5.23 -28.99
C LEU A 681 -12.51 -4.82 -30.44
N VAL A 682 -11.58 -5.48 -31.13
CA VAL A 682 -11.35 -5.26 -32.56
C VAL A 682 -12.56 -5.76 -33.37
N ASN A 683 -13.02 -6.99 -33.11
CA ASN A 683 -14.11 -7.60 -33.86
C ASN A 683 -15.45 -6.87 -33.73
N ASN A 684 -15.72 -6.27 -32.57
CA ASN A 684 -16.96 -5.54 -32.33
C ASN A 684 -16.85 -4.03 -32.63
N GLY A 685 -15.70 -3.57 -33.15
CA GLY A 685 -15.47 -2.18 -33.51
C GLY A 685 -15.24 -1.21 -32.35
N SER A 686 -15.05 -1.72 -31.12
CA SER A 686 -14.74 -0.90 -29.92
C SER A 686 -13.24 -0.59 -29.77
N ALA A 687 -12.41 -0.98 -30.74
CA ALA A 687 -10.99 -0.68 -30.76
C ALA A 687 -10.46 -0.40 -32.19
N THR A 688 -9.54 0.55 -32.29
CA THR A 688 -8.67 0.71 -33.47
C THR A 688 -7.39 -0.08 -33.25
N LEU A 689 -7.13 -1.08 -34.10
CA LEU A 689 -5.88 -1.85 -34.07
C LEU A 689 -4.88 -1.28 -35.07
N ASN A 690 -3.71 -0.87 -34.57
CA ASN A 690 -2.53 -0.52 -35.35
C ASN A 690 -1.49 -1.64 -35.18
N GLY A 691 -1.24 -2.40 -36.26
CA GLY A 691 -0.32 -3.55 -36.28
C GLY A 691 -1.04 -4.90 -36.11
N THR A 692 -0.51 -5.79 -35.29
CA THR A 692 -1.03 -7.16 -35.07
C THR A 692 -1.07 -7.52 -33.59
N LEU A 693 -2.15 -8.19 -33.17
CA LEU A 693 -2.26 -8.78 -31.82
C LEU A 693 -1.48 -10.11 -31.69
N GLU A 694 -0.88 -10.61 -32.77
CA GLU A 694 -0.09 -11.84 -32.73
C GLU A 694 1.22 -11.67 -31.97
N VAL A 695 1.61 -12.73 -31.27
CA VAL A 695 3.01 -12.92 -30.85
C VAL A 695 3.65 -13.86 -31.86
N LEU A 696 4.60 -13.33 -32.61
CA LEU A 696 5.26 -14.01 -33.71
C LEU A 696 6.28 -15.02 -33.18
N VAL A 697 6.26 -16.23 -33.72
CA VAL A 697 7.25 -17.26 -33.36
C VAL A 697 8.42 -17.17 -34.32
N ASP A 698 9.62 -16.94 -33.78
CA ASP A 698 10.86 -17.00 -34.55
C ASP A 698 11.42 -18.44 -34.55
N ASP A 699 12.10 -18.85 -35.62
CA ASP A 699 12.66 -20.21 -35.76
C ASP A 699 13.98 -20.38 -35.01
N ILE A 700 13.91 -20.13 -33.69
CA ILE A 700 15.04 -20.25 -32.79
C ILE A 700 14.56 -20.70 -31.41
N SER A 701 15.26 -21.68 -30.84
CA SER A 701 14.99 -22.16 -29.49
C SER A 701 15.62 -21.23 -28.44
N PRO A 702 15.15 -21.27 -27.17
CA PRO A 702 15.76 -20.50 -26.09
C PRO A 702 17.25 -20.78 -25.92
N LEU A 703 17.66 -22.05 -26.01
CA LEU A 703 19.06 -22.47 -25.85
C LEU A 703 19.94 -22.07 -27.03
N GLU A 704 19.38 -21.91 -28.23
CA GLU A 704 20.10 -21.34 -29.35
C GLU A 704 20.22 -19.81 -29.20
N LEU A 705 19.16 -19.16 -28.71
CA LEU A 705 19.12 -17.71 -28.52
C LEU A 705 20.06 -17.25 -27.40
N MET A 706 19.98 -17.87 -26.21
CA MET A 706 20.64 -17.43 -24.97
C MET A 706 21.62 -18.49 -24.43
N VAL A 707 22.63 -18.06 -23.68
CA VAL A 707 23.71 -18.94 -23.18
C VAL A 707 23.20 -20.03 -22.24
N SER A 708 22.40 -19.67 -21.23
CA SER A 708 21.81 -20.61 -20.27
C SER A 708 20.52 -20.06 -19.66
N PRO A 709 19.40 -20.08 -20.43
CA PRO A 709 18.13 -19.47 -20.02
C PRO A 709 17.24 -20.36 -19.13
N ASN A 710 17.52 -21.66 -19.05
CA ASN A 710 16.74 -22.60 -18.24
C ASN A 710 16.78 -22.21 -16.76
N PRO A 711 15.67 -22.35 -16.00
CA PRO A 711 15.69 -22.26 -14.54
C PRO A 711 16.80 -23.13 -13.97
N PRO A 712 17.63 -22.62 -13.04
CA PRO A 712 18.81 -23.35 -12.58
C PRO A 712 18.43 -24.56 -11.71
N HIS A 713 17.30 -24.48 -11.01
CA HIS A 713 16.76 -25.59 -10.23
C HIS A 713 15.80 -26.43 -11.06
N LYS A 714 16.11 -27.72 -11.16
CA LYS A 714 15.23 -28.71 -11.79
C LYS A 714 14.14 -29.13 -10.81
N ALA A 715 12.92 -28.65 -11.02
CA ALA A 715 11.80 -28.95 -10.13
C ALA A 715 11.34 -30.41 -10.28
N THR A 716 11.11 -31.07 -9.15
CA THR A 716 10.67 -32.48 -9.09
C THR A 716 9.16 -32.65 -8.84
N ALA A 717 8.51 -31.60 -8.32
CA ALA A 717 7.07 -31.55 -8.06
C ALA A 717 6.52 -30.12 -8.22
N ASP A 718 5.19 -29.97 -8.36
CA ASP A 718 4.48 -28.68 -8.52
C ASP A 718 4.63 -27.69 -7.32
N ASN A 719 5.10 -28.21 -6.18
CA ASN A 719 5.31 -27.52 -4.92
C ASN A 719 6.78 -27.54 -4.48
N ASP A 720 7.70 -27.83 -5.40
CA ASP A 720 9.13 -27.85 -5.12
C ASP A 720 9.60 -26.52 -4.51
N GLN A 721 10.44 -26.62 -3.48
CA GLN A 721 10.90 -25.47 -2.70
C GLN A 721 11.63 -24.44 -3.56
N TYR A 722 12.40 -24.89 -4.55
CA TYR A 722 13.32 -24.04 -5.31
C TYR A 722 12.84 -23.76 -6.75
N MET A 723 11.58 -24.08 -7.06
CA MET A 723 11.01 -23.99 -8.41
C MET A 723 11.15 -22.60 -9.07
N HIS A 724 11.28 -21.50 -8.35
CA HIS A 724 11.35 -20.17 -8.99
C HIS A 724 12.58 -19.37 -8.57
N ARG A 725 13.60 -20.06 -8.04
CA ARG A 725 14.81 -19.43 -7.51
C ARG A 725 15.87 -19.25 -8.60
N ALA A 726 16.51 -18.09 -8.59
CA ALA A 726 17.73 -17.80 -9.34
C ALA A 726 18.59 -16.82 -8.55
N ASP A 727 19.91 -16.88 -8.72
CA ASP A 727 20.83 -15.99 -7.99
C ASP A 727 21.29 -14.77 -8.79
N ALA A 728 21.43 -14.90 -10.11
CA ALA A 728 21.69 -13.81 -11.05
C ALA A 728 21.24 -14.22 -12.45
N LEU A 729 21.11 -13.25 -13.37
CA LEU A 729 20.66 -13.47 -14.75
C LEU A 729 21.76 -13.25 -15.82
N ASP A 730 22.92 -12.78 -15.40
CA ASP A 730 24.03 -12.35 -16.26
C ASP A 730 25.21 -13.33 -16.31
N GLY A 731 25.03 -14.54 -15.76
CA GLY A 731 26.05 -15.58 -15.68
C GLY A 731 27.10 -15.37 -14.58
N THR A 732 26.94 -14.38 -13.70
CA THR A 732 27.91 -14.10 -12.61
C THR A 732 27.69 -14.96 -11.37
N ALA A 733 26.48 -15.51 -11.18
CA ALA A 733 26.20 -16.49 -10.13
C ALA A 733 26.65 -17.89 -10.57
N GLY A 734 27.14 -18.71 -9.62
CA GLY A 734 27.69 -20.05 -9.87
C GLY A 734 26.63 -21.07 -10.29
N GLU A 735 26.53 -22.20 -9.57
CA GLU A 735 25.63 -23.30 -9.93
C GLU A 735 24.15 -22.91 -10.04
N HIS A 736 23.72 -21.85 -9.34
CA HIS A 736 22.35 -21.34 -9.37
C HIS A 736 22.18 -20.04 -10.18
N GLY A 737 23.16 -19.75 -11.04
CA GLY A 737 23.13 -18.64 -11.98
C GLY A 737 22.45 -18.98 -13.30
N VAL A 738 21.79 -17.98 -13.86
CA VAL A 738 21.22 -17.98 -15.21
C VAL A 738 22.08 -17.07 -16.07
N ASN A 739 22.17 -17.36 -17.37
CA ASN A 739 22.85 -16.47 -18.31
C ASN A 739 21.94 -16.18 -19.51
N LEU A 740 21.31 -15.01 -19.48
CA LEU A 740 20.37 -14.55 -20.50
C LEU A 740 21.05 -13.84 -21.68
N TYR A 741 22.37 -13.64 -21.66
CA TYR A 741 23.07 -13.06 -22.80
C TYR A 741 22.86 -13.91 -24.05
N TYR A 742 22.78 -13.24 -25.19
CA TYR A 742 22.55 -13.89 -26.46
C TYR A 742 23.82 -14.58 -26.96
N ASN A 743 23.66 -15.78 -27.50
CA ASN A 743 24.74 -16.48 -28.18
C ASN A 743 25.14 -15.71 -29.45
N GLN A 744 26.44 -15.57 -29.69
CA GLN A 744 26.96 -14.83 -30.85
C GLN A 744 27.11 -15.75 -32.07
N THR A 745 26.02 -16.40 -32.48
CA THR A 745 25.98 -17.33 -33.62
C THR A 745 25.32 -16.70 -34.84
N GLY A 746 25.62 -17.21 -36.05
CA GLY A 746 24.95 -16.79 -37.28
C GLY A 746 23.43 -16.93 -37.19
N LYS A 747 22.93 -18.05 -36.63
CA LYS A 747 21.49 -18.29 -36.44
C LYS A 747 20.84 -17.21 -35.55
N VAL A 748 21.49 -16.78 -34.48
CA VAL A 748 20.99 -15.67 -33.64
C VAL A 748 20.99 -14.36 -34.41
N MET A 749 22.09 -14.01 -35.09
CA MET A 749 22.19 -12.75 -35.83
C MET A 749 21.21 -12.66 -37.02
N GLU A 750 20.85 -13.81 -37.60
CA GLU A 750 19.86 -13.93 -38.67
C GLU A 750 18.41 -13.98 -38.17
N SER A 751 18.20 -14.26 -36.88
CA SER A 751 16.86 -14.29 -36.25
C SER A 751 16.18 -12.92 -36.29
N LYS A 752 14.85 -12.90 -36.38
CA LYS A 752 14.05 -11.67 -36.30
C LYS A 752 14.09 -11.05 -34.92
N ILE A 753 14.17 -11.88 -33.87
CA ILE A 753 14.37 -11.43 -32.50
C ILE A 753 15.61 -10.53 -32.43
N TYR A 754 16.74 -10.93 -33.02
CA TYR A 754 17.95 -10.10 -33.05
C TYR A 754 17.80 -8.89 -33.98
N GLN A 755 17.41 -9.09 -35.24
CA GLN A 755 17.36 -8.04 -36.26
C GLN A 755 16.44 -6.86 -35.90
N LEU A 756 15.32 -7.13 -35.22
CA LEU A 756 14.28 -6.13 -34.92
C LEU A 756 14.40 -5.51 -33.53
N ASN A 757 15.47 -5.79 -32.80
CA ASN A 757 15.64 -5.26 -31.44
C ASN A 757 14.57 -5.68 -30.42
N ILE A 758 14.03 -6.90 -30.54
CA ILE A 758 13.04 -7.49 -29.63
C ILE A 758 13.63 -7.76 -28.23
N GLY A 759 12.89 -7.41 -27.18
CA GLY A 759 13.21 -7.66 -25.78
C GLY A 759 14.20 -6.66 -25.19
N ALA A 760 14.60 -6.91 -23.95
CA ALA A 760 15.49 -6.05 -23.19
C ALA A 760 16.88 -5.99 -23.85
N ALA A 761 17.32 -4.78 -24.22
CA ALA A 761 18.51 -4.57 -25.03
C ALA A 761 19.81 -5.07 -24.36
N LYS A 762 19.85 -5.07 -23.02
CA LYS A 762 21.02 -5.44 -22.22
C LYS A 762 21.56 -6.84 -22.50
N TRP A 763 20.74 -7.77 -23.00
CA TRP A 763 21.14 -9.15 -23.22
C TRP A 763 21.79 -9.42 -24.58
N ARG A 764 21.74 -8.48 -25.52
CA ARG A 764 22.10 -8.71 -26.94
C ARG A 764 23.59 -8.83 -27.18
N ASN A 765 24.34 -7.94 -26.55
CA ASN A 765 25.78 -7.91 -26.65
C ASN A 765 26.27 -8.83 -25.54
N GLY A 766 26.71 -10.05 -25.89
CA GLY A 766 27.32 -10.97 -24.93
C GLY A 766 28.29 -10.22 -24.04
N SER A 767 28.33 -10.55 -22.74
CA SER A 767 29.09 -9.78 -21.74
C SER A 767 30.49 -9.44 -22.25
N VAL A 768 30.69 -8.21 -22.71
CA VAL A 768 32.03 -7.63 -22.80
C VAL A 768 32.33 -7.21 -21.37
N ARG A 769 32.81 -8.15 -20.57
CA ARG A 769 33.57 -7.88 -19.37
C ARG A 769 35.01 -8.26 -19.64
#